data_AF-A0A2S4M8J7-F1
#
_entry.id   AF-A0A2S4M8J7-F1
#
_cell.length_a   1.000
_cell.length_b   1.000
_cell.length_c   1.000
_cell.angle_alpha   90.00
_cell.angle_beta   90.00
_cell.angle_gamma   90.00
#
_symmetry.space_group_name_H-M   'P 1'
#
loop_
_entity.id
_entity.type
_entity.pdbx_description
1 polymer ?
#
loop_
_entity_poly.entity_id
_entity_poly.type
_entity_poly.pdbx_seq_one_letter_code
_entity_poly.pdbx_strand_id
1 'polypeptide(L)'
;MKQRRRTRHGEQAAARRRIARWSLAVCAAIALSYAVWVALDMMRSSAVVQAASAVSVASDADPKAVATAATSDHPPIGIHFSLAQPGYVTLVIETTDGRRVRNLISETPFPAGDNTAWWDGLDDLGRDPDAAAHGQYRIPGRLVAPGTYRVRGLVRPALKALYEFNPYDPGRPPWKTAQRDSEWLANHAAPSAVLFVPGGTVGSAHTGSDGAMLVGSYVTEGGSGLAWLDMRGKKRWGQTWMGGVWTGATQLARDTGAHATPGVYAYAATSWRGDQPGDHYSELRLNALMTAGAQLKAPADARLGTGEDTPVITPAYRIDEPPDTVKPSADDPYPERYAAVSGLAAHDGLVVVSLRALNQLLFVDVGRHRVVQRVPLANPRGLAFDAQGHLLALSGTRVVRLDTNLDGSGQLHVSSPQTVVATALEDPQALCIDSGGAIYVSDWGKSHQVKVFDAAGKPLRAIGHAGVPAAGLYDPQHMNHPAGISLDGSGHLWVAENDKTPKRVSVWDAASGRLLNAFYGPPRYGGGGTLDARDRTRFYYADEAGGIEFKLDWTHGAGVPSAITYRADGDDLGLSGSDTGGMPDYPLYRGSERYLTNAHSGQVTGRPSAIVWHLGTDGVAHPVAAAGSTFDSAGKPLPAFNTDAMRARMPTGSDPQHRALLFLWRDANGDGRMTPDEVTFWQPQGEARGNAAMLGNVTVLDDLSFAIAYAGSSAVVVPATSLGVRGVPVYDTAHVKTLATNVQAPVSTGGGQVLVARDGWTLFTTPPAPFAPQGVRGMNAGGAAWSYPSLWPGLHASHAAPVPARPGELIGTTRVLGNPFDAPAPSDAGQLWAINGNEGSVYLFTTDGLFVATLFKDTRLDTAPPPTEATRGLDLATTSLGPECFHPTIVRADDGNVYMQAGSTAPLLRIVGLEGVRRLPDQQITLSAQQLVDAQREARESAARVASASVGNTVLDVTIHTEASAQNWPDSATQWANIDTRTVQVGDWGHQDSETKAALAIFGDRLHIAVTTDTPALLDNSGEALQNLFATGGGIDLMLGANADADPNRSNAVQGDERLVISRVHDMTKAMLYRPVADPDGLAPVTYGSPLRTIHFDRVDEVSGKVDVSIVRQQNASGQQDVLYKVSVPLSVLGLNAAAGRTLSGDIGVLRGNGFQTLQRAYWSNKAGGLVSDLPGEAELTPNLWGKFRFVDAASQ
;
A
#
# COMPACT_ATOMS: atom_id res chain seq x y z
N MET A 1 52.59 12.39 36.27
CA MET A 1 51.28 12.27 35.54
C MET A 1 50.39 13.53 35.61
N LYS A 2 50.25 14.23 36.75
CA LYS A 2 49.40 15.47 36.83
C LYS A 2 49.92 16.66 36.00
N GLN A 3 51.22 16.75 35.73
CA GLN A 3 51.81 17.86 34.96
C GLN A 3 51.62 17.75 33.43
N ARG A 4 51.55 16.52 32.88
CA ARG A 4 51.22 16.26 31.46
C ARG A 4 49.74 16.42 31.11
N ARG A 5 48.84 16.40 32.11
CA ARG A 5 47.40 16.68 31.92
C ARG A 5 47.07 18.18 31.86
N ARG A 6 47.88 19.05 32.47
CA ARG A 6 47.67 20.52 32.45
C ARG A 6 48.09 21.16 31.13
N THR A 7 49.13 20.65 30.46
CA THR A 7 49.59 21.18 29.15
C THR A 7 48.63 20.84 28.00
N ARG A 8 48.06 19.62 27.96
CA ARG A 8 47.04 19.25 26.95
C ARG A 8 45.73 20.03 27.06
N HIS A 9 45.31 20.41 28.27
CA HIS A 9 44.10 21.23 28.45
C HIS A 9 44.28 22.68 27.99
N GLY A 10 45.49 23.24 28.13
CA GLY A 10 45.81 24.59 27.64
C GLY A 10 45.81 24.69 26.11
N GLU A 11 46.35 23.66 25.42
CA GLU A 11 46.39 23.62 23.96
C GLU A 11 45.00 23.40 23.33
N GLN A 12 44.14 22.56 23.93
CA GLN A 12 42.77 22.38 23.47
C GLN A 12 41.88 23.63 23.67
N ALA A 13 42.10 24.40 24.74
CA ALA A 13 41.39 25.66 24.95
C ALA A 13 41.82 26.75 23.96
N ALA A 14 43.10 26.78 23.57
CA ALA A 14 43.62 27.71 22.56
C ALA A 14 43.11 27.38 21.14
N ALA A 15 43.01 26.08 20.80
CA ALA A 15 42.43 25.63 19.53
C ALA A 15 40.94 25.97 19.41
N ARG A 16 40.16 25.75 20.47
CA ARG A 16 38.72 26.11 20.51
C ARG A 16 38.49 27.61 20.37
N ARG A 17 39.35 28.46 20.96
CA ARG A 17 39.27 29.93 20.79
C ARG A 17 39.64 30.39 19.37
N ARG A 18 40.54 29.69 18.68
CA ARG A 18 40.87 29.97 17.27
C ARG A 18 39.74 29.57 16.32
N ILE A 19 39.11 28.42 16.54
CA ILE A 19 37.95 27.96 15.78
C ILE A 19 36.76 28.90 15.98
N ALA A 20 36.44 29.30 17.23
CA ALA A 20 35.36 30.24 17.50
C ALA A 20 35.58 31.62 16.84
N ARG A 21 36.83 32.12 16.83
CA ARG A 21 37.16 33.38 16.13
C ARG A 21 37.05 33.26 14.61
N TRP A 22 37.41 32.12 14.04
CA TRP A 22 37.22 31.83 12.61
C TRP A 22 35.74 31.71 12.24
N SER A 23 34.94 31.03 13.06
CA SER A 23 33.48 30.94 12.86
C SER A 23 32.79 32.31 12.96
N LEU A 24 33.19 33.16 13.90
CA LEU A 24 32.69 34.54 14.00
C LEU A 24 33.08 35.41 12.79
N ALA A 25 34.30 35.25 12.27
CA ALA A 25 34.75 35.97 11.07
C ALA A 25 34.00 35.51 9.80
N VAL A 26 33.72 34.20 9.67
CA VAL A 26 32.93 33.64 8.56
C VAL A 26 31.46 34.06 8.66
N CYS A 27 30.86 34.03 9.85
CA CYS A 27 29.49 34.53 10.05
C CYS A 27 29.38 36.03 9.76
N ALA A 28 30.39 36.84 10.15
CA ALA A 28 30.43 38.26 9.81
C ALA A 28 30.59 38.49 8.29
N ALA A 29 31.40 37.68 7.60
CA ALA A 29 31.55 37.77 6.14
C ALA A 29 30.28 37.37 5.38
N ILE A 30 29.55 36.35 5.87
CA ILE A 30 28.26 35.92 5.31
C ILE A 30 27.19 36.99 5.57
N ALA A 31 27.13 37.56 6.78
CA ALA A 31 26.20 38.64 7.10
C ALA A 31 26.48 39.92 6.29
N LEU A 32 27.75 40.26 6.05
CA LEU A 32 28.13 41.40 5.21
C LEU A 32 27.79 41.14 3.73
N SER A 33 27.99 39.92 3.24
CA SER A 33 27.63 39.52 1.87
C SER A 33 26.11 39.52 1.65
N TYR A 34 25.35 39.09 2.66
CA TYR A 34 23.90 39.13 2.66
C TYR A 34 23.35 40.56 2.75
N ALA A 35 23.94 41.43 3.58
CA ALA A 35 23.57 42.84 3.67
C ALA A 35 23.88 43.62 2.36
N VAL A 36 25.00 43.30 1.70
CA VAL A 36 25.35 43.86 0.38
C VAL A 36 24.40 43.37 -0.70
N TRP A 37 23.97 42.10 -0.65
CA TRP A 37 22.97 41.54 -1.56
C TRP A 37 21.58 42.18 -1.36
N VAL A 38 21.12 42.36 -0.11
CA VAL A 38 19.87 43.06 0.21
C VAL A 38 19.93 44.54 -0.19
N ALA A 39 21.06 45.22 -0.02
CA ALA A 39 21.23 46.60 -0.46
C ALA A 39 21.22 46.74 -2.00
N LEU A 40 21.82 45.78 -2.73
CA LEU A 40 21.77 45.72 -4.20
C LEU A 40 20.36 45.41 -4.73
N ASP A 41 19.59 44.59 -4.01
CA ASP A 41 18.20 44.25 -4.34
C ASP A 41 17.23 45.41 -4.04
N MET A 42 17.46 46.15 -2.95
CA MET A 42 16.74 47.38 -2.63
C MET A 42 17.04 48.50 -3.63
N MET A 43 18.28 48.64 -4.10
CA MET A 43 18.66 49.62 -5.13
C MET A 43 18.10 49.28 -6.53
N ARG A 44 17.94 48.00 -6.86
CA ARG A 44 17.25 47.56 -8.10
C ARG A 44 15.74 47.77 -8.04
N SER A 45 15.17 47.69 -6.83
CA SER A 45 13.74 47.97 -6.58
C SER A 45 13.41 49.47 -6.63
N SER A 46 14.38 50.37 -6.41
CA SER A 46 14.14 51.82 -6.44
C SER A 46 14.00 52.40 -7.85
N ALA A 47 14.64 51.78 -8.86
CA ALA A 47 14.55 52.20 -10.26
C ALA A 47 13.20 51.85 -10.91
N VAL A 48 12.49 50.84 -10.39
CA VAL A 48 11.15 50.46 -10.84
C VAL A 48 10.07 51.32 -10.18
N VAL A 49 10.31 51.81 -8.95
CA VAL A 49 9.37 52.68 -8.22
C VAL A 49 9.41 54.13 -8.70
N GLN A 50 10.53 54.63 -9.24
CA GLN A 50 10.61 56.01 -9.75
C GLN A 50 10.01 56.22 -11.16
N ALA A 51 9.73 55.15 -11.92
CA ALA A 51 9.01 55.25 -13.20
C ALA A 51 7.48 55.22 -13.04
N ALA A 52 6.96 54.71 -11.91
CA ALA A 52 5.52 54.61 -11.64
C ALA A 52 4.89 55.90 -11.10
N SER A 53 5.70 56.84 -10.59
CA SER A 53 5.23 58.09 -9.96
C SER A 53 5.03 59.25 -10.94
N ALA A 54 5.28 59.06 -12.24
CA ALA A 54 5.23 60.13 -13.24
C ALA A 54 3.99 60.11 -14.16
N VAL A 55 3.02 59.21 -13.94
CA VAL A 55 1.82 59.07 -14.80
C VAL A 55 0.50 59.29 -14.04
N SER A 56 0.53 59.69 -12.76
CA SER A 56 -0.70 59.84 -11.95
C SER A 56 -1.18 61.28 -11.72
N VAL A 57 -0.79 62.26 -12.56
CA VAL A 57 -1.28 63.65 -12.42
C VAL A 57 -1.70 64.22 -13.78
N ALA A 58 -2.71 63.62 -14.40
CA ALA A 58 -3.56 64.30 -15.39
C ALA A 58 -4.75 63.42 -15.80
N SER A 59 -5.80 63.37 -14.99
CA SER A 59 -7.19 63.25 -15.48
C SER A 59 -8.17 63.36 -14.31
N ASP A 60 -8.55 64.60 -13.98
CA ASP A 60 -9.83 64.85 -13.32
C ASP A 60 -10.95 64.67 -14.37
N ALA A 61 -11.71 63.58 -14.27
CA ALA A 61 -12.98 63.43 -14.99
C ALA A 61 -13.96 62.51 -14.23
N ASP A 62 -15.03 63.16 -13.75
CA ASP A 62 -16.40 62.70 -13.47
C ASP A 62 -16.67 61.29 -12.86
N PRO A 63 -17.09 61.20 -11.58
CA PRO A 63 -17.40 59.93 -10.89
C PRO A 63 -18.63 59.16 -11.41
N LYS A 64 -19.31 59.61 -12.47
CA LYS A 64 -20.55 59.00 -12.96
C LYS A 64 -20.42 58.14 -14.22
N ALA A 65 -19.21 57.89 -14.72
CA ALA A 65 -19.00 57.08 -15.93
C ALA A 65 -18.44 55.66 -15.71
N VAL A 66 -18.32 55.16 -14.47
CA VAL A 66 -17.74 53.83 -14.18
C VAL A 66 -18.79 52.71 -14.06
N ALA A 67 -20.06 53.00 -14.30
CA ALA A 67 -21.11 51.98 -14.38
C ALA A 67 -21.26 51.51 -15.84
N THR A 68 -20.33 50.69 -16.36
CA THR A 68 -20.50 49.72 -17.48
C THR A 68 -19.15 49.14 -17.96
N ALA A 69 -18.27 48.70 -17.06
CA ALA A 69 -17.22 47.76 -17.45
C ALA A 69 -17.69 46.34 -17.10
N ALA A 70 -18.09 45.57 -18.11
CA ALA A 70 -18.34 44.15 -17.96
C ALA A 70 -17.04 43.47 -17.47
N THR A 71 -17.13 42.79 -16.34
CA THR A 71 -16.05 42.03 -15.71
C THR A 71 -15.75 40.76 -16.50
N SER A 72 -14.48 40.47 -16.79
CA SER A 72 -14.09 39.17 -17.36
C SER A 72 -14.00 38.10 -16.27
N ASP A 73 -14.60 36.94 -16.50
CA ASP A 73 -14.54 35.76 -15.61
C ASP A 73 -13.26 34.91 -15.82
N HIS A 74 -12.32 35.38 -16.65
CA HIS A 74 -11.17 34.59 -17.10
C HIS A 74 -9.87 35.42 -17.09
N PRO A 75 -8.70 34.79 -16.81
CA PRO A 75 -7.38 35.45 -16.91
C PRO A 75 -7.15 36.13 -18.27
N PRO A 76 -6.29 37.16 -18.35
CA PRO A 76 -6.30 38.08 -19.51
C PRO A 76 -5.54 37.57 -20.73
N ILE A 77 -4.81 36.46 -20.65
CA ILE A 77 -4.02 35.92 -21.76
C ILE A 77 -4.72 34.66 -22.31
N GLY A 78 -5.38 34.81 -23.45
CA GLY A 78 -6.03 33.70 -24.16
C GLY A 78 -5.05 32.94 -25.06
N ILE A 79 -5.05 31.61 -24.94
CA ILE A 79 -4.33 30.67 -25.79
C ILE A 79 -5.36 29.94 -26.65
N HIS A 80 -5.41 30.30 -27.93
CA HIS A 80 -6.44 29.81 -28.86
C HIS A 80 -5.97 28.53 -29.56
N PHE A 81 -6.85 27.55 -29.70
CA PHE A 81 -6.57 26.32 -30.47
C PHE A 81 -7.87 25.74 -31.01
N SER A 82 -7.77 24.95 -32.08
CA SER A 82 -8.95 24.34 -32.71
C SER A 82 -8.84 22.82 -32.64
N LEU A 83 -9.95 22.16 -32.34
CA LEU A 83 -10.05 20.71 -32.30
C LEU A 83 -10.97 20.19 -33.39
N ALA A 84 -10.54 19.17 -34.12
CA ALA A 84 -11.38 18.54 -35.14
C ALA A 84 -12.54 17.74 -34.53
N GLN A 85 -12.35 17.21 -33.32
CA GLN A 85 -13.31 16.44 -32.53
C GLN A 85 -13.13 16.77 -31.05
N PRO A 86 -14.13 16.54 -30.18
CA PRO A 86 -13.95 16.71 -28.75
C PRO A 86 -12.81 15.83 -28.23
N GLY A 87 -12.06 16.32 -27.26
CA GLY A 87 -10.91 15.61 -26.74
C GLY A 87 -10.34 16.21 -25.48
N TYR A 88 -9.39 15.49 -24.89
CA TYR A 88 -8.69 15.91 -23.68
C TYR A 88 -7.38 16.55 -24.09
N VAL A 89 -7.18 17.80 -23.67
CA VAL A 89 -6.09 18.65 -24.12
C VAL A 89 -5.11 18.90 -22.98
N THR A 90 -3.83 18.79 -23.29
CA THR A 90 -2.74 19.26 -22.45
C THR A 90 -2.01 20.37 -23.19
N LEU A 91 -1.79 21.50 -22.52
CA LEU A 91 -1.00 22.62 -23.03
C LEU A 91 0.09 22.99 -22.03
N VAL A 92 1.25 23.31 -22.56
CA VAL A 92 2.40 23.80 -21.79
C VAL A 92 2.96 25.05 -22.44
N ILE A 93 3.55 25.91 -21.61
CA ILE A 93 4.21 27.13 -22.06
C ILE A 93 5.70 26.99 -21.76
N GLU A 94 6.50 27.35 -22.75
CA GLU A 94 7.95 27.24 -22.70
C GLU A 94 8.59 28.53 -23.21
N THR A 95 9.81 28.79 -22.76
CA THR A 95 10.68 29.78 -23.40
C THR A 95 11.04 29.31 -24.82
N THR A 96 11.51 30.21 -25.68
CA THR A 96 11.92 29.87 -27.05
C THR A 96 13.08 28.86 -27.13
N ASP A 97 13.87 28.72 -26.06
CA ASP A 97 14.93 27.71 -25.92
C ASP A 97 14.45 26.39 -25.27
N GLY A 98 13.13 26.21 -25.09
CA GLY A 98 12.54 24.94 -24.66
C GLY A 98 12.60 24.66 -23.15
N ARG A 99 12.70 25.69 -22.31
CA ARG A 99 12.55 25.54 -20.85
C ARG A 99 11.09 25.71 -20.46
N ARG A 100 10.56 24.78 -19.67
CA ARG A 100 9.19 24.86 -19.12
C ARG A 100 9.02 26.13 -18.28
N VAL A 101 7.92 26.82 -18.53
CA VAL A 101 7.45 27.98 -17.77
C VAL A 101 6.19 27.62 -17.01
N ARG A 102 5.26 26.93 -17.68
CA ARG A 102 3.95 26.58 -17.10
C ARG A 102 3.42 25.27 -17.67
N ASN A 103 2.95 24.38 -16.81
CA ASN A 103 1.96 23.37 -17.16
C ASN A 103 0.59 24.05 -17.11
N LEU A 104 0.08 24.48 -18.27
CA LEU A 104 -1.09 25.38 -18.34
C LEU A 104 -2.37 24.63 -17.98
N ILE A 105 -2.62 23.56 -18.72
CA ILE A 105 -3.74 22.63 -18.51
C ILE A 105 -3.22 21.22 -18.80
N SER A 106 -3.73 20.25 -18.05
CA SER A 106 -3.40 18.83 -18.19
C SER A 106 -4.69 18.06 -18.36
N GLU A 107 -4.76 17.21 -19.39
CA GLU A 107 -5.90 16.29 -19.60
C GLU A 107 -7.28 16.96 -19.48
N THR A 108 -7.39 18.21 -19.93
CA THR A 108 -8.59 19.01 -19.71
C THR A 108 -9.57 18.80 -20.88
N PRO A 109 -10.85 18.48 -20.61
CA PRO A 109 -11.86 18.30 -21.65
C PRO A 109 -12.14 19.57 -22.46
N PHE A 110 -12.18 19.48 -23.80
CA PHE A 110 -12.64 20.55 -24.70
C PHE A 110 -13.53 20.03 -25.82
N PRO A 111 -14.57 20.78 -26.25
CA PRO A 111 -15.40 20.44 -27.39
C PRO A 111 -14.64 20.58 -28.73
N ALA A 112 -15.23 20.04 -29.81
CA ALA A 112 -14.77 20.32 -31.16
C ALA A 112 -14.96 21.80 -31.52
N GLY A 113 -14.13 22.31 -32.45
CA GLY A 113 -14.15 23.71 -32.89
C GLY A 113 -13.08 24.56 -32.19
N ASP A 114 -13.31 25.86 -32.18
CA ASP A 114 -12.38 26.84 -31.62
C ASP A 114 -12.52 26.94 -30.10
N ASN A 115 -11.39 26.83 -29.41
CA ASN A 115 -11.30 26.79 -27.97
C ASN A 115 -10.25 27.79 -27.48
N THR A 116 -10.37 28.20 -26.22
CA THR A 116 -9.41 29.09 -25.56
C THR A 116 -9.07 28.54 -24.18
N ALA A 117 -7.78 28.37 -23.90
CA ALA A 117 -7.26 28.15 -22.55
C ALA A 117 -6.65 29.46 -22.04
N TRP A 118 -6.87 29.78 -20.78
CA TRP A 118 -6.49 31.09 -20.22
C TRP A 118 -5.26 30.98 -19.33
N TRP A 119 -4.34 31.93 -19.47
CA TRP A 119 -3.11 32.02 -18.69
C TRP A 119 -3.09 33.29 -17.83
N ASP A 120 -2.68 33.11 -16.57
CA ASP A 120 -2.52 34.14 -15.54
C ASP A 120 -1.21 34.94 -15.65
N GLY A 121 -0.35 34.62 -16.61
CA GLY A 121 0.97 35.23 -16.75
C GLY A 121 1.98 34.77 -15.67
N LEU A 122 1.65 33.72 -14.92
CA LEU A 122 2.53 33.15 -13.90
C LEU A 122 3.22 31.87 -14.39
N ASP A 123 4.41 31.62 -13.87
CA ASP A 123 5.07 30.33 -13.96
C ASP A 123 4.47 29.30 -12.96
N ASP A 124 4.95 28.06 -13.01
CA ASP A 124 4.67 27.02 -12.01
C ASP A 124 5.94 26.34 -11.50
N LEU A 125 7.05 27.09 -11.45
CA LEU A 125 8.37 26.56 -11.08
C LEU A 125 8.57 26.45 -9.57
N GLY A 126 7.79 27.20 -8.77
CA GLY A 126 7.80 27.08 -7.32
C GLY A 126 7.21 25.77 -6.83
N ARG A 127 7.60 25.33 -5.63
CA ARG A 127 6.93 24.24 -4.89
C ARG A 127 6.67 24.72 -3.48
N ASP A 128 5.58 24.26 -2.91
CA ASP A 128 5.30 24.45 -1.50
C ASP A 128 6.00 23.33 -0.70
N PRO A 129 7.11 23.61 0.00
CA PRO A 129 7.84 22.58 0.74
C PRO A 129 7.06 22.07 1.95
N ASP A 130 6.09 22.86 2.44
CA ASP A 130 5.28 22.55 3.62
C ASP A 130 3.92 21.96 3.23
N ALA A 131 3.71 21.65 1.95
CA ALA A 131 2.45 21.11 1.40
C ALA A 131 1.89 19.96 2.24
N ALA A 132 2.76 19.02 2.64
CA ALA A 132 2.38 17.89 3.48
C ALA A 132 1.96 18.27 4.91
N ALA A 133 2.51 19.34 5.47
CA ALA A 133 2.16 19.80 6.82
C ALA A 133 0.78 20.47 6.88
N HIS A 134 0.34 21.13 5.80
CA HIS A 134 -0.94 21.84 5.77
C HIS A 134 -1.98 21.24 4.80
N GLY A 135 -1.64 20.16 4.08
CA GLY A 135 -2.57 19.40 3.24
C GLY A 135 -3.15 20.16 2.03
N GLN A 136 -2.43 21.13 1.44
CA GLN A 136 -2.95 21.94 0.32
C GLN A 136 -2.09 21.82 -0.93
N TYR A 137 -2.70 21.45 -2.07
CA TYR A 137 -2.04 21.35 -3.38
C TYR A 137 -1.80 22.74 -3.98
N ARG A 138 -0.85 23.48 -3.39
CA ARG A 138 -0.54 24.84 -3.79
C ARG A 138 0.76 24.90 -4.58
N ILE A 139 0.71 25.54 -5.75
CA ILE A 139 1.89 25.84 -6.55
C ILE A 139 2.14 27.36 -6.52
N PRO A 140 3.19 27.83 -5.82
CA PRO A 140 3.54 29.24 -5.82
C PRO A 140 3.99 29.68 -7.23
N GLY A 141 3.15 30.46 -7.91
CA GLY A 141 3.49 31.06 -9.20
C GLY A 141 4.20 32.40 -9.06
N ARG A 142 5.12 32.69 -9.97
CA ARG A 142 5.79 34.00 -10.11
C ARG A 142 5.48 34.60 -11.47
N LEU A 143 5.40 35.92 -11.54
CA LEU A 143 5.17 36.59 -12.81
C LEU A 143 6.33 36.31 -13.77
N VAL A 144 6.00 35.95 -15.01
CA VAL A 144 6.99 35.78 -16.07
C VAL A 144 7.46 37.12 -16.63
N ALA A 145 8.58 37.11 -17.36
CA ALA A 145 9.08 38.31 -18.03
C ALA A 145 8.26 38.60 -19.32
N PRO A 146 8.14 39.87 -19.76
CA PRO A 146 7.68 40.17 -21.11
C PRO A 146 8.59 39.48 -22.14
N GLY A 147 8.02 38.97 -23.23
CA GLY A 147 8.80 38.26 -24.23
C GLY A 147 7.98 37.26 -25.04
N THR A 148 8.67 36.54 -25.92
CA THR A 148 8.07 35.48 -26.75
C THR A 148 8.19 34.14 -26.06
N TYR A 149 7.08 33.41 -26.04
CA TYR A 149 6.96 32.06 -25.50
C TYR A 149 6.40 31.13 -26.57
N ARG A 150 6.73 29.84 -26.43
CA ARG A 150 6.20 28.76 -27.27
C ARG A 150 5.14 28.00 -26.47
N VAL A 151 3.97 27.82 -27.05
CA VAL A 151 2.94 26.91 -26.53
C VAL A 151 3.03 25.61 -27.30
N ARG A 152 3.07 24.49 -26.58
CA ARG A 152 3.00 23.14 -27.15
C ARG A 152 1.87 22.38 -26.50
N GLY A 153 1.34 21.38 -27.19
CA GLY A 153 0.28 20.58 -26.62
C GLY A 153 0.04 19.26 -27.31
N LEU A 154 -0.89 18.51 -26.73
CA LEU A 154 -1.46 17.32 -27.32
C LEU A 154 -2.97 17.29 -27.07
N VAL A 155 -3.67 16.52 -27.89
CA VAL A 155 -5.07 16.15 -27.71
C VAL A 155 -5.19 14.63 -27.79
N ARG A 156 -6.07 14.04 -26.98
CA ARG A 156 -6.32 12.60 -26.99
C ARG A 156 -7.81 12.27 -26.82
N PRO A 157 -8.31 11.14 -27.36
CA PRO A 157 -9.66 10.65 -27.09
C PRO A 157 -9.76 10.07 -25.67
N ALA A 158 -10.98 9.77 -25.19
CA ALA A 158 -11.15 8.99 -23.95
C ALA A 158 -10.31 7.69 -24.00
N LEU A 159 -9.56 7.41 -22.92
CA LEU A 159 -8.81 6.17 -22.78
C LEU A 159 -9.65 5.12 -22.05
N LYS A 160 -9.41 3.85 -22.36
CA LYS A 160 -10.03 2.71 -21.68
C LYS A 160 -8.98 1.77 -21.10
N ALA A 161 -9.32 1.10 -20.01
CA ALA A 161 -8.50 0.06 -19.39
C ALA A 161 -9.30 -1.24 -19.41
N LEU A 162 -9.17 -1.99 -20.50
CA LEU A 162 -9.99 -3.17 -20.75
C LEU A 162 -9.41 -4.39 -20.04
N TYR A 163 -10.18 -5.01 -19.16
CA TYR A 163 -9.82 -6.26 -18.51
C TYR A 163 -9.64 -7.39 -19.52
N GLU A 164 -8.50 -8.10 -19.49
CA GLU A 164 -8.27 -9.27 -20.34
C GLU A 164 -8.55 -10.57 -19.56
N PHE A 165 -7.78 -10.82 -18.50
CA PHE A 165 -7.93 -11.90 -17.51
C PHE A 165 -6.85 -11.76 -16.41
N ASN A 166 -6.85 -12.61 -15.39
CA ASN A 166 -5.77 -12.67 -14.39
C ASN A 166 -4.79 -13.81 -14.72
N PRO A 167 -3.49 -13.52 -14.91
CA PRO A 167 -2.47 -14.54 -15.12
C PRO A 167 -2.31 -15.52 -13.95
N TYR A 168 -2.47 -15.03 -12.72
CA TYR A 168 -2.21 -15.77 -11.47
C TYR A 168 -3.14 -15.28 -10.36
N ASP A 169 -4.39 -15.69 -10.38
CA ASP A 169 -5.38 -15.62 -9.29
C ASP A 169 -6.66 -16.28 -9.82
N PRO A 170 -7.17 -17.39 -9.24
CA PRO A 170 -8.37 -18.05 -9.73
C PRO A 170 -9.67 -17.43 -9.18
N GLY A 171 -9.59 -16.34 -8.42
CA GLY A 171 -10.71 -15.61 -7.84
C GLY A 171 -11.70 -15.09 -8.89
N ARG A 172 -12.98 -15.01 -8.51
CA ARG A 172 -14.08 -14.61 -9.41
C ARG A 172 -15.12 -13.72 -8.70
N PRO A 173 -15.04 -12.37 -8.84
CA PRO A 173 -13.99 -11.64 -9.53
C PRO A 173 -12.66 -11.73 -8.76
N PRO A 174 -11.53 -11.48 -9.44
CA PRO A 174 -10.22 -11.64 -8.82
C PRO A 174 -9.86 -10.47 -7.91
N TRP A 175 -10.57 -9.34 -7.97
CA TRP A 175 -10.39 -8.23 -7.02
C TRP A 175 -11.40 -8.33 -5.88
N LYS A 176 -11.06 -7.69 -4.76
CA LYS A 176 -11.92 -7.60 -3.58
C LYS A 176 -13.22 -6.85 -3.91
N THR A 177 -14.33 -7.40 -3.45
CA THR A 177 -15.65 -6.75 -3.47
C THR A 177 -16.28 -6.82 -2.08
N ALA A 178 -17.47 -6.25 -1.91
CA ALA A 178 -18.25 -6.43 -0.68
C ALA A 178 -18.63 -7.91 -0.44
N GLN A 179 -18.66 -8.73 -1.50
CA GLN A 179 -18.94 -10.17 -1.40
C GLN A 179 -17.66 -10.92 -1.03
N ARG A 180 -17.73 -11.76 0.00
CA ARG A 180 -16.58 -12.53 0.52
C ARG A 180 -16.21 -13.75 -0.33
N ASP A 181 -16.90 -13.99 -1.44
CA ASP A 181 -16.55 -15.02 -2.44
C ASP A 181 -15.67 -14.49 -3.58
N SER A 182 -15.43 -13.17 -3.62
CA SER A 182 -14.43 -12.53 -4.47
C SER A 182 -13.00 -12.79 -3.98
N GLU A 183 -11.99 -12.34 -4.74
CA GLU A 183 -10.55 -12.59 -4.50
C GLU A 183 -10.28 -14.11 -4.28
N TRP A 184 -9.10 -14.49 -3.82
CA TRP A 184 -8.81 -15.89 -3.49
C TRP A 184 -8.26 -16.06 -2.08
N LEU A 185 -7.08 -16.67 -1.92
CA LEU A 185 -6.43 -16.97 -0.64
C LEU A 185 -5.63 -15.77 -0.11
N ALA A 186 -4.66 -16.00 0.78
CA ALA A 186 -3.85 -14.97 1.40
C ALA A 186 -2.76 -14.41 0.48
N ASN A 187 -2.57 -13.09 0.52
CA ASN A 187 -1.54 -12.41 -0.28
C ASN A 187 -0.15 -12.41 0.37
N HIS A 188 -0.04 -12.56 1.70
CA HIS A 188 1.25 -12.58 2.41
C HIS A 188 1.85 -13.98 2.62
N ALA A 189 1.02 -15.02 2.75
CA ALA A 189 1.48 -16.37 3.06
C ALA A 189 1.01 -17.40 2.02
N ALA A 190 1.75 -18.51 1.92
CA ALA A 190 1.29 -19.68 1.18
C ALA A 190 0.12 -20.37 1.92
N PRO A 191 -0.71 -21.17 1.23
CA PRO A 191 -1.62 -22.08 1.92
C PRO A 191 -0.83 -23.09 2.76
N SER A 192 -1.35 -23.41 3.94
CA SER A 192 -0.67 -24.30 4.91
C SER A 192 -1.59 -25.37 5.48
N ALA A 193 -2.90 -25.14 5.52
CA ALA A 193 -3.91 -26.09 5.99
C ALA A 193 -5.01 -26.32 4.96
N VAL A 194 -5.52 -27.54 4.88
CA VAL A 194 -6.76 -27.87 4.19
C VAL A 194 -7.63 -28.83 5.01
N LEU A 195 -8.94 -28.68 4.95
CA LEU A 195 -9.89 -29.55 5.64
C LEU A 195 -11.19 -29.71 4.86
N PHE A 196 -11.59 -30.95 4.58
CA PHE A 196 -12.90 -31.24 4.02
C PHE A 196 -13.99 -31.17 5.08
N VAL A 197 -15.05 -30.41 4.79
CA VAL A 197 -16.30 -30.37 5.55
C VAL A 197 -17.43 -30.85 4.63
N PRO A 198 -18.10 -31.98 4.93
CA PRO A 198 -19.12 -32.55 4.07
C PRO A 198 -20.40 -31.69 4.05
N GLY A 199 -21.16 -31.82 2.96
CA GLY A 199 -22.45 -31.15 2.82
C GLY A 199 -23.53 -31.80 3.69
N GLY A 200 -24.61 -31.06 3.94
CA GLY A 200 -25.72 -31.53 4.79
C GLY A 200 -25.59 -31.10 6.25
N THR A 201 -26.09 -31.93 7.18
CA THR A 201 -26.37 -31.70 8.62
C THR A 201 -25.27 -31.08 9.50
N VAL A 202 -24.14 -30.66 8.95
CA VAL A 202 -23.01 -30.00 9.66
C VAL A 202 -23.12 -28.46 9.68
N GLY A 203 -24.16 -27.86 9.09
CA GLY A 203 -24.63 -26.51 9.45
C GLY A 203 -23.70 -25.31 9.22
N SER A 204 -22.57 -25.44 8.50
CA SER A 204 -21.82 -24.27 8.02
C SER A 204 -22.66 -23.51 6.99
N ALA A 205 -22.72 -22.18 7.10
CA ALA A 205 -23.49 -21.35 6.17
C ALA A 205 -22.88 -21.35 4.74
N HIS A 206 -21.63 -21.78 4.61
CA HIS A 206 -20.82 -21.61 3.41
C HIS A 206 -20.55 -22.93 2.66
N THR A 207 -21.10 -24.05 3.14
CA THR A 207 -20.95 -25.38 2.51
C THR A 207 -22.07 -25.66 1.51
N GLY A 208 -21.70 -26.19 0.33
CA GLY A 208 -22.67 -26.68 -0.65
C GLY A 208 -23.19 -28.08 -0.30
N SER A 209 -24.08 -28.63 -1.14
CA SER A 209 -24.58 -30.02 -1.01
C SER A 209 -23.45 -31.06 -1.00
N ASP A 210 -22.38 -30.78 -1.73
CA ASP A 210 -21.23 -31.68 -1.91
C ASP A 210 -20.14 -31.43 -0.86
N GLY A 211 -20.36 -30.47 0.05
CA GLY A 211 -19.40 -30.00 1.05
C GLY A 211 -18.60 -28.77 0.62
N ALA A 212 -17.57 -28.46 1.41
CA ALA A 212 -16.57 -27.44 1.13
C ALA A 212 -15.19 -27.90 1.57
N MET A 213 -14.16 -27.34 0.93
CA MET A 213 -12.78 -27.42 1.37
C MET A 213 -12.42 -26.12 2.06
N LEU A 214 -12.05 -26.19 3.32
CA LEU A 214 -11.48 -25.06 4.04
C LEU A 214 -10.00 -25.00 3.72
N VAL A 215 -9.47 -23.81 3.42
CA VAL A 215 -8.06 -23.58 3.12
C VAL A 215 -7.55 -22.45 4.01
N GLY A 216 -6.52 -22.73 4.81
CA GLY A 216 -5.92 -21.79 5.76
C GLY A 216 -4.51 -21.36 5.38
N SER A 217 -4.21 -20.08 5.62
CA SER A 217 -2.89 -19.46 5.48
C SER A 217 -2.49 -18.78 6.79
N TYR A 218 -1.19 -18.60 7.02
CA TYR A 218 -0.70 -18.12 8.32
C TYR A 218 -1.00 -16.66 8.62
N VAL A 219 -0.73 -15.78 7.66
CA VAL A 219 -0.82 -14.33 7.78
C VAL A 219 -1.40 -13.73 6.51
N THR A 220 -2.20 -12.68 6.66
CA THR A 220 -2.73 -11.95 5.51
C THR A 220 -3.07 -10.50 5.84
N GLU A 221 -3.00 -9.63 4.84
CA GLU A 221 -3.39 -8.22 4.90
C GLU A 221 -4.54 -7.92 3.91
N GLY A 222 -4.57 -8.65 2.80
CA GLY A 222 -5.71 -8.73 1.86
C GLY A 222 -5.96 -10.19 1.48
N GLY A 223 -7.05 -10.48 0.75
CA GLY A 223 -7.43 -11.87 0.54
C GLY A 223 -8.03 -12.54 1.78
N SER A 224 -7.83 -13.85 1.89
CA SER A 224 -8.43 -14.65 2.98
C SER A 224 -7.42 -15.53 3.70
N GLY A 225 -7.25 -15.28 5.00
CA GLY A 225 -6.49 -16.15 5.91
C GLY A 225 -7.18 -17.49 6.17
N LEU A 226 -8.50 -17.56 5.96
CA LEU A 226 -9.28 -18.79 5.87
C LEU A 226 -10.34 -18.67 4.76
N ALA A 227 -10.37 -19.61 3.82
CA ALA A 227 -11.31 -19.62 2.70
C ALA A 227 -12.11 -20.93 2.61
N TRP A 228 -13.38 -20.83 2.20
CA TRP A 228 -14.24 -21.96 1.87
C TRP A 228 -14.31 -22.08 0.36
N LEU A 229 -13.84 -23.20 -0.17
CA LEU A 229 -13.87 -23.52 -1.58
C LEU A 229 -14.90 -24.63 -1.82
N ASP A 230 -15.57 -24.61 -2.98
CA ASP A 230 -16.22 -25.82 -3.45
C ASP A 230 -15.21 -26.83 -4.00
N MET A 231 -15.68 -28.04 -4.36
CA MET A 231 -14.82 -29.12 -4.85
C MET A 231 -14.16 -28.81 -6.22
N ARG A 232 -14.53 -27.69 -6.87
CA ARG A 232 -13.88 -27.20 -8.10
C ARG A 232 -12.88 -26.08 -7.81
N GLY A 233 -12.63 -25.76 -6.54
CA GLY A 233 -11.73 -24.70 -6.10
C GLY A 233 -12.32 -23.30 -6.21
N LYS A 234 -13.61 -23.15 -6.54
CA LYS A 234 -14.26 -21.84 -6.54
C LYS A 234 -14.52 -21.42 -5.09
N LYS A 235 -14.05 -20.23 -4.74
CA LYS A 235 -14.33 -19.63 -3.43
C LYS A 235 -15.83 -19.37 -3.27
N ARG A 236 -16.36 -19.77 -2.13
CA ARG A 236 -17.74 -19.59 -1.67
C ARG A 236 -17.82 -18.56 -0.55
N TRP A 237 -16.75 -18.46 0.22
CA TRP A 237 -16.61 -17.53 1.32
C TRP A 237 -15.14 -17.37 1.70
N GLY A 238 -14.83 -16.28 2.38
CA GLY A 238 -13.48 -15.97 2.82
C GLY A 238 -13.51 -15.04 4.02
N GLN A 239 -12.64 -15.34 4.98
CA GLN A 239 -12.39 -14.54 6.15
C GLN A 239 -10.97 -14.00 6.05
N THR A 240 -10.82 -12.67 6.13
CA THR A 240 -9.52 -12.01 6.02
C THR A 240 -8.63 -12.40 7.19
N TRP A 241 -9.00 -12.05 8.42
CA TRP A 241 -8.27 -12.48 9.61
C TRP A 241 -9.07 -13.42 10.50
N MET A 242 -8.37 -14.28 11.24
CA MET A 242 -8.95 -15.34 12.07
C MET A 242 -8.25 -15.36 13.43
N GLY A 243 -9.02 -15.23 14.52
CA GLY A 243 -8.49 -15.22 15.89
C GLY A 243 -7.67 -13.98 16.30
N GLY A 244 -7.74 -12.89 15.53
CA GLY A 244 -6.99 -11.64 15.77
C GLY A 244 -6.57 -10.97 14.45
N VAL A 245 -6.05 -9.75 14.50
CA VAL A 245 -5.59 -9.01 13.31
C VAL A 245 -4.35 -9.70 12.74
N TRP A 246 -4.17 -9.65 11.41
CA TRP A 246 -3.07 -10.24 10.65
C TRP A 246 -3.00 -11.77 10.63
N THR A 247 -3.75 -12.49 11.45
CA THR A 247 -3.66 -13.96 11.51
C THR A 247 -4.62 -14.67 10.58
N GLY A 248 -4.22 -15.85 10.10
CA GLY A 248 -5.14 -16.85 9.54
C GLY A 248 -5.04 -18.18 10.28
N ALA A 249 -5.16 -19.29 9.56
CA ALA A 249 -5.13 -20.65 10.11
C ALA A 249 -3.98 -21.48 9.52
N THR A 250 -3.13 -22.06 10.37
CA THR A 250 -2.09 -23.02 9.94
C THR A 250 -2.47 -24.46 10.19
N GLN A 251 -3.48 -24.70 11.03
CA GLN A 251 -4.01 -26.02 11.33
C GLN A 251 -5.53 -26.00 11.31
N LEU A 252 -6.14 -27.04 10.76
CA LEU A 252 -7.58 -27.23 10.68
C LEU A 252 -7.94 -28.65 11.09
N ALA A 253 -9.02 -28.81 11.86
CA ALA A 253 -9.52 -30.13 12.27
C ALA A 253 -11.04 -30.14 12.33
N ARG A 254 -11.63 -31.32 12.17
CA ARG A 254 -13.06 -31.57 12.39
C ARG A 254 -13.21 -32.62 13.47
N ASP A 255 -14.18 -32.43 14.34
CA ASP A 255 -14.61 -33.44 15.30
C ASP A 255 -15.62 -34.39 14.64
N THR A 256 -15.21 -35.65 14.47
CA THR A 256 -16.04 -36.71 13.89
C THR A 256 -16.58 -37.67 14.96
N GLY A 257 -16.36 -37.35 16.24
CA GLY A 257 -16.83 -38.16 17.36
C GLY A 257 -18.35 -38.11 17.51
N ALA A 258 -18.92 -39.15 18.14
CA ALA A 258 -20.35 -39.25 18.40
C ALA A 258 -20.86 -38.19 19.39
N HIS A 259 -19.96 -37.59 20.17
CA HIS A 259 -20.21 -36.58 21.18
C HIS A 259 -19.53 -35.25 20.86
N ALA A 260 -19.36 -34.94 19.57
CA ALA A 260 -18.82 -33.65 19.13
C ALA A 260 -19.58 -32.47 19.74
N THR A 261 -18.86 -31.38 20.05
CA THR A 261 -19.43 -30.18 20.67
C THR A 261 -20.58 -29.64 19.82
N PRO A 262 -21.81 -29.52 20.37
CA PRO A 262 -22.96 -29.07 19.61
C PRO A 262 -22.74 -27.67 19.01
N GLY A 263 -23.02 -27.54 17.72
CA GLY A 263 -22.93 -26.27 17.01
C GLY A 263 -21.53 -25.91 16.50
N VAL A 264 -20.52 -26.75 16.72
CA VAL A 264 -19.17 -26.59 16.13
C VAL A 264 -19.00 -27.56 14.97
N TYR A 265 -18.59 -27.09 13.80
CA TYR A 265 -18.36 -27.96 12.63
C TYR A 265 -16.88 -28.20 12.30
N ALA A 266 -16.00 -27.33 12.77
CA ALA A 266 -14.56 -27.45 12.60
C ALA A 266 -13.83 -26.60 13.65
N TYR A 267 -12.50 -26.74 13.72
CA TYR A 267 -11.62 -25.95 14.54
C TYR A 267 -10.46 -25.43 13.68
N ALA A 268 -10.02 -24.22 13.97
CA ALA A 268 -8.88 -23.59 13.34
C ALA A 268 -7.88 -23.14 14.40
N ALA A 269 -6.59 -23.37 14.15
CA ALA A 269 -5.55 -22.98 15.07
C ALA A 269 -4.35 -22.35 14.35
N THR A 270 -3.73 -21.40 15.03
CA THR A 270 -2.41 -20.87 14.68
C THR A 270 -1.67 -20.45 15.97
N SER A 271 -0.36 -20.26 15.85
CA SER A 271 0.43 -19.56 16.87
C SER A 271 0.76 -18.16 16.39
N TRP A 272 0.52 -17.13 17.20
CA TRP A 272 0.85 -15.76 16.84
C TRP A 272 1.77 -15.12 17.87
N ARG A 273 2.66 -14.26 17.38
CA ARG A 273 3.60 -13.49 18.19
C ARG A 273 3.63 -12.07 17.65
N GLY A 274 3.37 -11.08 18.51
CA GLY A 274 3.58 -9.69 18.15
C GLY A 274 2.30 -8.89 17.94
N ASP A 275 1.42 -8.89 18.93
CA ASP A 275 0.52 -7.74 19.08
C ASP A 275 1.29 -6.55 19.73
N GLN A 276 2.43 -6.81 20.40
CA GLN A 276 3.28 -5.80 21.06
C GLN A 276 4.78 -5.94 20.67
N PRO A 277 5.49 -4.82 20.40
CA PRO A 277 6.94 -4.82 20.25
C PRO A 277 7.64 -5.37 21.50
N GLY A 278 8.40 -6.46 21.34
CA GLY A 278 9.14 -7.08 22.43
C GLY A 278 8.51 -8.33 23.05
N ASP A 279 7.37 -8.81 22.54
CA ASP A 279 6.78 -10.07 23.02
C ASP A 279 7.78 -11.23 22.95
N HIS A 280 7.97 -11.89 24.10
CA HIS A 280 8.91 -13.00 24.28
C HIS A 280 8.24 -14.38 24.23
N TYR A 281 6.94 -14.45 23.93
CA TYR A 281 6.14 -15.67 23.87
C TYR A 281 5.23 -15.64 22.65
N SER A 282 4.71 -16.80 22.25
CA SER A 282 3.66 -16.93 21.26
C SER A 282 2.33 -17.23 21.95
N GLU A 283 1.21 -16.92 21.32
CA GLU A 283 -0.13 -17.26 21.79
C GLU A 283 -0.74 -18.34 20.91
N LEU A 284 -1.45 -19.28 21.52
CA LEU A 284 -2.33 -20.20 20.80
C LEU A 284 -3.65 -19.49 20.49
N ARG A 285 -3.86 -19.13 19.23
CA ARG A 285 -5.15 -18.68 18.70
C ARG A 285 -5.90 -19.92 18.22
N LEU A 286 -6.72 -20.49 19.11
CA LEU A 286 -7.56 -21.68 18.84
C LEU A 286 -9.03 -21.27 18.82
N ASN A 287 -9.67 -21.44 17.66
CA ASN A 287 -11.06 -21.04 17.43
C ASN A 287 -11.91 -22.22 16.97
N ALA A 288 -13.13 -22.27 17.49
CA ALA A 288 -14.19 -23.16 17.02
C ALA A 288 -14.95 -22.47 15.89
N LEU A 289 -15.12 -23.18 14.77
CA LEU A 289 -15.91 -22.74 13.62
C LEU A 289 -17.37 -23.16 13.82
N MET A 290 -18.24 -22.17 14.01
CA MET A 290 -19.61 -22.35 14.48
C MET A 290 -20.61 -22.50 13.34
N THR A 291 -21.57 -23.41 13.48
CA THR A 291 -22.72 -23.52 12.58
C THR A 291 -23.58 -22.25 12.60
N ALA A 292 -24.30 -21.98 11.51
CA ALA A 292 -25.15 -20.79 11.37
C ALA A 292 -26.15 -20.63 12.53
N GLY A 293 -26.71 -21.75 13.01
CA GLY A 293 -27.65 -21.74 14.14
C GLY A 293 -27.00 -21.43 15.49
N ALA A 294 -25.72 -21.77 15.67
CA ALA A 294 -24.97 -21.52 16.90
C ALA A 294 -24.33 -20.13 16.94
N GLN A 295 -24.06 -19.54 15.76
CA GLN A 295 -23.44 -18.23 15.57
C GLN A 295 -24.26 -17.05 16.13
N LEU A 296 -25.59 -17.20 16.25
CA LEU A 296 -26.52 -16.16 16.73
C LEU A 296 -26.24 -15.61 18.15
N LYS A 297 -25.29 -16.19 18.89
CA LYS A 297 -24.92 -15.80 20.27
C LYS A 297 -23.50 -15.24 20.41
N ALA A 298 -22.68 -15.24 19.34
CA ALA A 298 -21.31 -14.74 19.38
C ALA A 298 -21.26 -13.26 18.93
N PRO A 299 -20.42 -12.40 19.55
CA PRO A 299 -20.18 -11.06 19.03
C PRO A 299 -19.57 -11.16 17.63
N ALA A 300 -20.19 -10.54 16.63
CA ALA A 300 -19.66 -10.47 15.29
C ALA A 300 -18.70 -9.26 15.18
N ASP A 301 -17.44 -9.53 14.84
CA ASP A 301 -16.46 -8.54 14.39
C ASP A 301 -15.97 -9.05 13.03
N ALA A 302 -16.66 -8.74 11.95
CA ALA A 302 -16.35 -9.24 10.61
C ALA A 302 -14.88 -9.05 10.14
N ARG A 303 -14.03 -8.24 10.81
CA ARG A 303 -12.58 -8.15 10.50
C ARG A 303 -11.83 -9.31 11.12
N LEU A 304 -12.23 -9.67 12.34
CA LEU A 304 -11.73 -10.82 13.09
C LEU A 304 -12.49 -12.10 12.74
N GLY A 305 -13.70 -11.97 12.17
CA GLY A 305 -14.62 -13.03 11.71
C GLY A 305 -16.09 -12.74 11.96
N THR A 306 -17.01 -13.41 11.25
CA THR A 306 -18.46 -13.14 11.35
C THR A 306 -19.11 -13.61 12.68
N GLY A 307 -18.30 -13.93 13.69
CA GLY A 307 -18.68 -14.71 14.88
C GLY A 307 -18.60 -16.23 14.64
N GLU A 308 -18.16 -16.66 13.45
CA GLU A 308 -17.91 -18.05 13.14
C GLU A 308 -16.68 -18.59 13.88
N ASP A 309 -15.65 -17.80 14.12
CA ASP A 309 -14.42 -18.20 14.80
C ASP A 309 -14.44 -17.81 16.28
N THR A 310 -15.20 -18.57 17.07
CA THR A 310 -15.28 -18.32 18.52
C THR A 310 -14.04 -18.87 19.22
N PRO A 311 -13.31 -18.08 20.02
CA PRO A 311 -12.17 -18.58 20.80
C PRO A 311 -12.58 -19.74 21.71
N VAL A 312 -11.84 -20.85 21.66
CA VAL A 312 -12.10 -22.02 22.50
C VAL A 312 -11.67 -21.75 23.95
N ILE A 313 -10.60 -20.99 24.15
CA ILE A 313 -10.02 -20.67 25.46
C ILE A 313 -9.83 -19.15 25.55
N THR A 314 -10.31 -18.54 26.63
CA THR A 314 -10.14 -17.12 26.92
C THR A 314 -9.61 -16.92 28.35
N PRO A 315 -8.48 -16.21 28.55
CA PRO A 315 -7.59 -15.64 27.52
C PRO A 315 -6.86 -16.73 26.71
N ALA A 316 -6.28 -16.35 25.57
CA ALA A 316 -5.50 -17.24 24.72
C ALA A 316 -4.37 -17.92 25.53
N TYR A 317 -4.08 -19.18 25.19
CA TYR A 317 -3.04 -19.93 25.89
C TYR A 317 -1.66 -19.43 25.49
N ARG A 318 -0.87 -18.99 26.48
CA ARG A 318 0.52 -18.56 26.29
C ARG A 318 1.45 -19.76 26.06
N ILE A 319 2.18 -19.71 24.95
CA ILE A 319 3.21 -20.64 24.53
C ILE A 319 4.58 -20.02 24.86
N ASP A 320 5.17 -20.45 25.98
CA ASP A 320 6.53 -20.06 26.36
C ASP A 320 7.57 -20.84 25.55
N GLU A 321 7.95 -20.31 24.40
CA GLU A 321 8.95 -20.92 23.52
C GLU A 321 10.33 -21.01 24.18
N PRO A 322 11.10 -22.09 23.94
CA PRO A 322 12.48 -22.19 24.40
C PRO A 322 13.35 -21.02 23.88
N PRO A 323 14.32 -20.51 24.67
CA PRO A 323 15.16 -19.38 24.26
C PRO A 323 15.96 -19.59 22.97
N ASP A 324 16.24 -20.85 22.63
CA ASP A 324 16.97 -21.32 21.45
C ASP A 324 16.07 -21.57 20.23
N THR A 325 14.77 -21.30 20.33
CA THR A 325 13.86 -21.35 19.17
C THR A 325 14.36 -20.36 18.12
N VAL A 326 14.67 -20.87 16.93
CA VAL A 326 15.15 -20.06 15.80
C VAL A 326 14.07 -19.04 15.45
N LYS A 327 14.43 -17.77 15.55
CA LYS A 327 13.55 -16.66 15.16
C LYS A 327 13.69 -16.47 13.66
N PRO A 328 12.59 -16.42 12.88
CA PRO A 328 12.67 -15.98 11.50
C PRO A 328 13.27 -14.56 11.47
N SER A 329 14.06 -14.25 10.44
CA SER A 329 14.41 -12.86 10.17
C SER A 329 13.13 -12.07 9.88
N ALA A 330 13.16 -10.75 10.06
CA ALA A 330 12.00 -9.89 9.73
C ALA A 330 11.49 -10.08 8.29
N ASP A 331 12.36 -10.54 7.39
CA ASP A 331 12.09 -10.72 5.97
C ASP A 331 12.01 -12.20 5.55
N ASP A 332 11.70 -13.10 6.48
CA ASP A 332 11.54 -14.52 6.16
C ASP A 332 10.40 -14.74 5.14
N PRO A 333 10.65 -15.39 3.99
CA PRO A 333 9.62 -15.60 2.98
C PRO A 333 8.55 -16.62 3.39
N TYR A 334 8.81 -17.42 4.42
CA TYR A 334 7.96 -18.52 4.90
C TYR A 334 7.78 -18.50 6.43
N PRO A 335 7.25 -17.41 7.01
CA PRO A 335 7.15 -17.25 8.46
C PRO A 335 6.34 -18.37 9.13
N GLU A 336 5.41 -18.99 8.42
CA GLU A 336 4.58 -20.08 8.90
C GLU A 336 5.32 -21.38 9.22
N ARG A 337 6.53 -21.58 8.64
CA ARG A 337 7.37 -22.75 8.94
C ARG A 337 7.92 -22.74 10.36
N TYR A 338 7.85 -21.58 11.01
CA TYR A 338 8.30 -21.32 12.37
C TYR A 338 7.13 -21.28 13.37
N ALA A 339 5.90 -21.51 12.93
CA ALA A 339 4.75 -21.54 13.82
C ALA A 339 4.93 -22.61 14.92
N ALA A 340 4.71 -22.22 16.18
CA ALA A 340 4.79 -23.12 17.32
C ALA A 340 3.72 -24.23 17.27
N VAL A 341 2.56 -23.91 16.69
CA VAL A 341 1.44 -24.85 16.47
C VAL A 341 1.65 -25.59 15.15
N SER A 342 1.67 -26.92 15.23
CA SER A 342 2.12 -27.80 14.12
C SER A 342 1.19 -28.98 13.83
N GLY A 343 0.07 -29.07 14.53
CA GLY A 343 -0.93 -30.11 14.34
C GLY A 343 -2.17 -29.85 15.20
N LEU A 344 -3.33 -30.26 14.70
CA LEU A 344 -4.62 -30.12 15.36
C LEU A 344 -5.48 -31.35 15.07
N ALA A 345 -6.14 -31.91 16.08
CA ALA A 345 -7.15 -32.95 15.92
C ALA A 345 -8.28 -32.76 16.94
N ALA A 346 -9.48 -33.26 16.63
CA ALA A 346 -10.63 -33.17 17.53
C ALA A 346 -11.45 -34.46 17.51
N HIS A 347 -11.93 -34.90 18.68
CA HIS A 347 -12.84 -36.04 18.82
C HIS A 347 -13.63 -35.93 20.13
N ASP A 348 -14.95 -36.05 20.07
CA ASP A 348 -15.86 -36.05 21.23
C ASP A 348 -15.68 -34.82 22.16
N GLY A 349 -15.50 -33.63 21.58
CA GLY A 349 -15.32 -32.38 22.32
C GLY A 349 -13.93 -32.19 22.93
N LEU A 350 -12.99 -33.10 22.67
CA LEU A 350 -11.58 -32.98 23.02
C LEU A 350 -10.77 -32.51 21.81
N VAL A 351 -10.13 -31.35 21.93
CA VAL A 351 -9.19 -30.82 20.93
C VAL A 351 -7.75 -31.08 21.40
N VAL A 352 -6.90 -31.53 20.49
CA VAL A 352 -5.48 -31.79 20.73
C VAL A 352 -4.65 -30.91 19.81
N VAL A 353 -3.67 -30.20 20.40
CA VAL A 353 -2.75 -29.30 19.69
C VAL A 353 -1.31 -29.81 19.83
N SER A 354 -0.59 -29.93 18.73
CA SER A 354 0.86 -30.23 18.73
C SER A 354 1.68 -28.95 18.86
N LEU A 355 2.48 -28.85 19.92
CA LEU A 355 3.40 -27.75 20.17
C LEU A 355 4.83 -28.21 19.90
N ARG A 356 5.30 -28.02 18.66
CA ARG A 356 6.53 -28.61 18.13
C ARG A 356 7.76 -28.23 18.95
N ALA A 357 7.95 -26.92 19.16
CA ALA A 357 9.09 -26.37 19.89
C ALA A 357 9.13 -26.83 21.36
N LEU A 358 8.00 -27.27 21.91
CA LEU A 358 7.86 -27.67 23.32
C LEU A 358 7.86 -29.17 23.53
N ASN A 359 7.96 -29.99 22.47
CA ASN A 359 7.90 -31.45 22.55
C ASN A 359 6.69 -31.95 23.38
N GLN A 360 5.51 -31.37 23.13
CA GLN A 360 4.30 -31.73 23.88
C GLN A 360 3.02 -31.64 23.04
N LEU A 361 2.05 -32.45 23.43
CA LEU A 361 0.65 -32.33 23.06
C LEU A 361 -0.10 -31.55 24.15
N LEU A 362 -0.94 -30.61 23.73
CA LEU A 362 -1.85 -29.86 24.60
C LEU A 362 -3.28 -30.35 24.36
N PHE A 363 -3.93 -30.84 25.41
CA PHE A 363 -5.31 -31.33 25.36
C PHE A 363 -6.27 -30.28 25.94
N VAL A 364 -7.31 -29.96 25.19
CA VAL A 364 -8.28 -28.91 25.47
C VAL A 364 -9.68 -29.50 25.48
N ASP A 365 -10.40 -29.34 26.59
CA ASP A 365 -11.82 -29.66 26.68
C ASP A 365 -12.61 -28.44 26.23
N VAL A 366 -13.26 -28.57 25.07
CA VAL A 366 -13.99 -27.50 24.42
C VAL A 366 -15.24 -27.13 25.24
N GLY A 367 -15.96 -28.13 25.77
CA GLY A 367 -17.17 -27.89 26.55
C GLY A 367 -16.91 -27.17 27.88
N ARG A 368 -15.71 -27.32 28.45
CA ARG A 368 -15.28 -26.63 29.67
C ARG A 368 -14.36 -25.43 29.42
N HIS A 369 -14.06 -25.09 28.16
CA HIS A 369 -13.21 -23.97 27.77
C HIS A 369 -11.84 -23.93 28.50
N ARG A 370 -11.20 -25.10 28.65
CA ARG A 370 -9.95 -25.20 29.43
C ARG A 370 -8.96 -26.21 28.86
N VAL A 371 -7.69 -25.94 29.09
CA VAL A 371 -6.63 -26.96 28.98
C VAL A 371 -6.83 -28.00 30.08
N VAL A 372 -6.90 -29.28 29.70
CA VAL A 372 -7.04 -30.40 30.66
C VAL A 372 -5.67 -30.94 31.03
N GLN A 373 -4.80 -31.18 30.04
CA GLN A 373 -3.52 -31.83 30.27
C GLN A 373 -2.49 -31.48 29.20
N ARG A 374 -1.21 -31.55 29.58
CA ARG A 374 -0.06 -31.54 28.68
C ARG A 374 0.60 -32.92 28.71
N VAL A 375 0.89 -33.48 27.55
CA VAL A 375 1.53 -34.81 27.43
C VAL A 375 2.82 -34.68 26.64
N PRO A 376 3.97 -35.11 27.17
CA PRO A 376 5.23 -35.10 26.42
C PRO A 376 5.14 -35.99 25.18
N LEU A 377 5.57 -35.47 24.03
CA LEU A 377 5.75 -36.24 22.80
C LEU A 377 6.89 -35.61 22.01
N ALA A 378 7.84 -36.39 21.52
CA ALA A 378 9.01 -35.83 20.84
C ALA A 378 8.63 -35.27 19.46
N ASN A 379 9.01 -34.03 19.17
CA ASN A 379 8.78 -33.31 17.91
C ASN A 379 7.38 -33.59 17.32
N PRO A 380 6.30 -33.26 18.05
CA PRO A 380 4.94 -33.58 17.65
C PRO A 380 4.52 -32.65 16.51
N ARG A 381 3.80 -33.19 15.52
CA ARG A 381 3.30 -32.43 14.35
C ARG A 381 1.86 -32.86 14.02
N GLY A 382 1.53 -33.12 12.76
CA GLY A 382 0.22 -33.58 12.31
C GLY A 382 -0.45 -34.62 13.21
N LEU A 383 -1.74 -34.41 13.44
CA LEU A 383 -2.59 -35.21 14.31
C LEU A 383 -3.86 -35.62 13.55
N ALA A 384 -4.40 -36.81 13.84
CA ALA A 384 -5.78 -37.15 13.47
C ALA A 384 -6.33 -38.22 14.42
N PHE A 385 -7.65 -38.27 14.57
CA PHE A 385 -8.33 -39.39 15.21
C PHE A 385 -8.77 -40.41 14.17
N ASP A 386 -8.62 -41.70 14.49
CA ASP A 386 -9.25 -42.77 13.71
C ASP A 386 -10.75 -42.91 14.04
N ALA A 387 -11.45 -43.76 13.29
CA ALA A 387 -12.88 -43.99 13.48
C ALA A 387 -13.23 -44.67 14.82
N GLN A 388 -12.24 -45.16 15.56
CA GLN A 388 -12.39 -45.75 16.88
C GLN A 388 -12.07 -44.75 18.01
N GLY A 389 -11.66 -43.52 17.67
CA GLY A 389 -11.30 -42.49 18.64
C GLY A 389 -9.86 -42.59 19.17
N HIS A 390 -8.98 -43.37 18.54
CA HIS A 390 -7.56 -43.35 18.89
C HIS A 390 -6.86 -42.18 18.20
N LEU A 391 -5.99 -41.48 18.94
CA LEU A 391 -5.20 -40.38 18.40
C LEU A 391 -3.96 -40.92 17.67
N LEU A 392 -3.87 -40.68 16.38
CA LEU A 392 -2.62 -40.78 15.63
C LEU A 392 -1.87 -39.45 15.68
N ALA A 393 -0.58 -39.51 15.98
CA ALA A 393 0.30 -38.36 16.05
C ALA A 393 1.62 -38.62 15.33
N LEU A 394 2.12 -37.63 14.59
CA LEU A 394 3.51 -37.61 14.17
C LEU A 394 4.42 -37.35 15.38
N SER A 395 5.45 -38.16 15.59
CA SER A 395 6.52 -37.93 16.56
C SER A 395 7.88 -38.14 15.92
N GLY A 396 8.60 -37.04 15.65
CA GLY A 396 9.82 -37.07 14.87
C GLY A 396 9.56 -37.62 13.46
N THR A 397 10.10 -38.80 13.16
CA THR A 397 9.94 -39.47 11.85
C THR A 397 9.01 -40.69 11.91
N ARG A 398 8.10 -40.72 12.88
CA ARG A 398 7.20 -41.87 13.12
C ARG A 398 5.75 -41.43 13.24
N VAL A 399 4.84 -42.34 12.95
CA VAL A 399 3.43 -42.23 13.36
C VAL A 399 3.25 -43.08 14.61
N VAL A 400 2.72 -42.49 15.68
CA VAL A 400 2.36 -43.19 16.91
C VAL A 400 0.85 -43.10 17.16
N ARG A 401 0.31 -44.09 17.86
CA ARG A 401 -1.05 -44.12 18.36
C ARG A 401 -1.05 -43.91 19.88
N LEU A 402 -1.95 -43.06 20.36
CA LEU A 402 -2.28 -42.89 21.77
C LEU A 402 -3.77 -43.13 21.97
N ASP A 403 -4.12 -43.84 23.04
CA ASP A 403 -5.50 -44.00 23.46
C ASP A 403 -5.83 -42.86 24.42
N THR A 404 -6.92 -42.16 24.16
CA THR A 404 -7.35 -40.98 24.94
C THR A 404 -8.77 -41.19 25.45
N ASN A 405 -8.98 -41.02 26.75
CA ASN A 405 -10.31 -41.10 27.36
C ASN A 405 -10.49 -39.95 28.36
N LEU A 406 -11.40 -39.03 28.04
CA LEU A 406 -11.82 -37.97 28.96
C LEU A 406 -13.03 -38.47 29.76
N ASP A 407 -12.84 -38.69 31.05
CA ASP A 407 -13.91 -39.21 31.89
C ASP A 407 -14.97 -38.15 32.25
N GLY A 408 -16.09 -38.59 32.84
CA GLY A 408 -17.17 -37.70 33.25
C GLY A 408 -16.77 -36.67 34.33
N SER A 409 -15.67 -36.88 35.04
CA SER A 409 -15.11 -35.94 36.02
C SER A 409 -14.23 -34.85 35.38
N GLY A 410 -13.92 -35.00 34.09
CA GLY A 410 -13.04 -34.12 33.34
C GLY A 410 -11.56 -34.43 33.54
N GLN A 411 -11.20 -35.64 33.97
CA GLN A 411 -9.83 -36.14 33.95
C GLN A 411 -9.55 -36.88 32.65
N LEU A 412 -8.40 -36.58 32.03
CA LEU A 412 -7.95 -37.22 30.81
C LEU A 412 -6.98 -38.36 31.14
N HIS A 413 -7.23 -39.53 30.59
CA HIS A 413 -6.27 -40.64 30.56
C HIS A 413 -5.67 -40.74 29.16
N VAL A 414 -4.33 -40.75 29.08
CA VAL A 414 -3.58 -40.90 27.82
C VAL A 414 -2.62 -42.07 27.97
N SER A 415 -2.68 -43.03 27.04
CA SER A 415 -1.77 -44.19 27.04
C SER A 415 -0.34 -43.81 26.59
N SER A 416 0.61 -44.72 26.78
CA SER A 416 1.95 -44.54 26.22
C SER A 416 1.91 -44.66 24.68
N PRO A 417 2.71 -43.86 23.95
CA PRO A 417 2.68 -43.87 22.49
C PRO A 417 3.11 -45.22 21.92
N GLN A 418 2.27 -45.82 21.09
CA GLN A 418 2.51 -47.07 20.38
C GLN A 418 2.91 -46.77 18.94
N THR A 419 4.07 -47.25 18.48
CA THR A 419 4.51 -46.99 17.10
C THR A 419 3.63 -47.76 16.10
N VAL A 420 3.06 -47.04 15.14
CA VAL A 420 2.30 -47.59 14.00
C VAL A 420 3.18 -47.61 12.76
N VAL A 421 3.77 -46.46 12.41
CA VAL A 421 4.75 -46.34 11.30
C VAL A 421 6.12 -46.06 11.89
N ALA A 422 7.05 -47.00 11.72
CA ALA A 422 8.39 -46.92 12.32
C ALA A 422 9.46 -46.34 11.37
N THR A 423 9.26 -46.45 10.06
CA THR A 423 10.23 -46.09 9.00
C THR A 423 9.51 -45.54 7.76
N ALA A 424 10.28 -45.09 6.75
CA ALA A 424 9.81 -44.52 5.47
C ALA A 424 9.28 -43.07 5.52
N LEU A 425 9.43 -42.39 6.65
CA LEU A 425 9.24 -40.94 6.79
C LEU A 425 10.58 -40.27 7.11
N GLU A 426 10.79 -39.09 6.58
CA GLU A 426 12.03 -38.30 6.73
C GLU A 426 11.75 -36.97 7.43
N ASP A 427 10.75 -36.22 6.95
CA ASP A 427 10.29 -34.97 7.59
C ASP A 427 8.77 -34.83 7.46
N PRO A 428 7.99 -35.66 8.19
CA PRO A 428 6.55 -35.68 8.06
C PRO A 428 5.93 -34.41 8.67
N GLN A 429 4.88 -33.85 8.05
CA GLN A 429 4.25 -32.59 8.47
C GLN A 429 2.82 -32.77 8.96
N ALA A 430 1.94 -33.31 8.11
CA ALA A 430 0.53 -33.53 8.41
C ALA A 430 0.15 -34.99 8.14
N LEU A 431 -0.95 -35.45 8.74
CA LEU A 431 -1.52 -36.76 8.43
C LEU A 431 -3.05 -36.69 8.34
N CYS A 432 -3.64 -37.55 7.51
CA CYS A 432 -5.08 -37.80 7.49
C CYS A 432 -5.35 -39.30 7.27
N ILE A 433 -6.58 -39.74 7.54
CA ILE A 433 -6.97 -41.15 7.50
C ILE A 433 -8.19 -41.28 6.59
N ASP A 434 -8.21 -42.28 5.71
CA ASP A 434 -9.38 -42.59 4.90
C ASP A 434 -10.39 -43.49 5.65
N SER A 435 -11.58 -43.66 5.06
CA SER A 435 -12.62 -44.52 5.64
C SER A 435 -12.24 -46.00 5.76
N GLY A 436 -11.21 -46.46 5.06
CA GLY A 436 -10.65 -47.81 5.16
C GLY A 436 -9.53 -47.93 6.20
N GLY A 437 -9.15 -46.83 6.86
CA GLY A 437 -8.07 -46.78 7.84
C GLY A 437 -6.67 -46.59 7.24
N ALA A 438 -6.53 -46.31 5.94
CA ALA A 438 -5.23 -46.01 5.38
C ALA A 438 -4.75 -44.62 5.83
N ILE A 439 -3.47 -44.52 6.15
CA ILE A 439 -2.83 -43.33 6.72
C ILE A 439 -2.06 -42.62 5.61
N TYR A 440 -2.40 -41.36 5.37
CA TYR A 440 -1.71 -40.48 4.42
C TYR A 440 -0.85 -39.51 5.24
N VAL A 441 0.40 -39.32 4.85
CA VAL A 441 1.35 -38.45 5.55
C VAL A 441 2.06 -37.57 4.54
N SER A 442 1.97 -36.25 4.67
CA SER A 442 2.78 -35.34 3.88
C SER A 442 4.21 -35.29 4.42
N ASP A 443 5.22 -35.41 3.55
CA ASP A 443 6.62 -35.55 3.94
C ASP A 443 7.53 -34.61 3.12
N TRP A 444 8.25 -33.73 3.81
CA TRP A 444 9.19 -32.72 3.26
C TRP A 444 10.63 -33.23 3.19
N GLY A 445 10.87 -34.52 3.41
CA GLY A 445 12.19 -35.08 3.20
C GLY A 445 12.63 -34.94 1.74
N LYS A 446 13.64 -35.68 1.33
CA LYS A 446 14.22 -35.56 -0.02
C LYS A 446 13.24 -35.79 -1.18
N SER A 447 12.06 -36.34 -0.89
CA SER A 447 11.05 -36.65 -1.90
C SER A 447 9.93 -35.62 -2.06
N HIS A 448 9.58 -34.82 -1.05
CA HIS A 448 8.40 -33.93 -1.07
C HIS A 448 7.13 -34.58 -1.64
N GLN A 449 6.62 -35.60 -0.94
CA GLN A 449 5.49 -36.43 -1.39
C GLN A 449 4.50 -36.68 -0.27
N VAL A 450 3.30 -37.14 -0.62
CA VAL A 450 2.40 -37.77 0.35
C VAL A 450 2.66 -39.28 0.35
N LYS A 451 3.07 -39.83 1.50
CA LYS A 451 3.29 -41.26 1.73
C LYS A 451 2.02 -41.90 2.27
N VAL A 452 1.65 -43.06 1.73
CA VAL A 452 0.42 -43.77 2.10
C VAL A 452 0.76 -45.11 2.73
N PHE A 453 0.14 -45.41 3.87
CA PHE A 453 0.31 -46.65 4.63
C PHE A 453 -1.06 -47.29 4.87
N ASP A 454 -1.10 -48.60 5.11
CA ASP A 454 -2.31 -49.23 5.65
C ASP A 454 -2.49 -48.92 7.15
N ALA A 455 -3.60 -49.36 7.72
CA ALA A 455 -3.92 -49.16 9.15
C ALA A 455 -2.88 -49.80 10.10
N ALA A 456 -2.10 -50.78 9.62
CA ALA A 456 -1.03 -51.43 10.37
C ALA A 456 0.33 -50.73 10.18
N GLY A 457 0.38 -49.63 9.42
CA GLY A 457 1.59 -48.85 9.16
C GLY A 457 2.50 -49.42 8.06
N LYS A 458 2.02 -50.37 7.26
CA LYS A 458 2.78 -50.89 6.11
C LYS A 458 2.70 -49.91 4.93
N PRO A 459 3.84 -49.55 4.30
CA PRO A 459 3.82 -48.68 3.13
C PRO A 459 3.01 -49.28 1.97
N LEU A 460 2.15 -48.46 1.36
CA LEU A 460 1.33 -48.82 0.21
C LEU A 460 1.82 -48.15 -1.08
N ARG A 461 1.96 -46.82 -1.07
CA ARG A 461 2.34 -46.01 -2.23
C ARG A 461 2.81 -44.61 -1.81
N ALA A 462 3.29 -43.84 -2.78
CA ALA A 462 3.54 -42.40 -2.64
C ALA A 462 2.80 -41.64 -3.77
N ILE A 463 2.35 -40.42 -3.48
CA ILE A 463 1.64 -39.54 -4.42
C ILE A 463 2.51 -38.32 -4.69
N GLY A 464 2.59 -37.91 -5.96
CA GLY A 464 3.48 -36.89 -6.48
C GLY A 464 4.81 -37.45 -6.99
N HIS A 465 5.53 -36.71 -7.83
CA HIS A 465 6.89 -37.03 -8.25
C HIS A 465 7.89 -36.69 -7.13
N ALA A 466 8.93 -37.51 -6.97
CA ALA A 466 9.92 -37.32 -5.93
C ALA A 466 10.98 -36.27 -6.34
N GLY A 467 11.31 -35.37 -5.42
CA GLY A 467 12.43 -34.46 -5.58
C GLY A 467 12.42 -33.36 -4.52
N VAL A 468 13.53 -32.64 -4.38
CA VAL A 468 13.55 -31.39 -3.62
C VAL A 468 13.09 -30.23 -4.53
N PRO A 469 12.40 -29.21 -3.99
CA PRO A 469 12.07 -27.99 -4.72
C PRO A 469 13.33 -27.41 -5.37
N ALA A 470 13.22 -27.07 -6.65
CA ALA A 470 14.33 -26.55 -7.44
C ALA A 470 13.83 -25.55 -8.50
N ALA A 471 14.74 -24.71 -8.97
CA ALA A 471 14.50 -23.90 -10.17
C ALA A 471 14.55 -24.78 -11.43
N GLY A 472 13.88 -24.33 -12.50
CA GLY A 472 13.83 -25.01 -13.80
C GLY A 472 12.41 -25.15 -14.32
N LEU A 473 12.23 -26.02 -15.32
CA LEU A 473 10.92 -26.32 -15.89
C LEU A 473 9.95 -26.80 -14.81
N TYR A 474 8.74 -26.26 -14.83
CA TYR A 474 7.74 -26.55 -13.83
C TYR A 474 7.12 -27.94 -14.05
N ASP A 475 7.21 -28.81 -13.05
CA ASP A 475 6.52 -30.10 -13.03
C ASP A 475 5.29 -30.04 -12.13
N PRO A 476 4.06 -30.02 -12.67
CA PRO A 476 2.85 -30.02 -11.85
C PRO A 476 2.68 -31.34 -11.05
N GLN A 477 3.36 -32.42 -11.42
CA GLN A 477 3.31 -33.67 -10.64
C GLN A 477 4.21 -33.62 -9.40
N HIS A 478 5.13 -32.67 -9.30
CA HIS A 478 5.96 -32.46 -8.11
C HIS A 478 5.22 -31.55 -7.12
N MET A 479 5.34 -31.83 -5.81
CA MET A 479 4.78 -30.99 -4.74
C MET A 479 5.91 -30.20 -4.08
N ASN A 480 5.70 -28.91 -3.85
CA ASN A 480 6.64 -28.11 -3.07
C ASN A 480 6.13 -27.97 -1.63
N HIS A 481 6.89 -28.49 -0.68
CA HIS A 481 6.55 -28.43 0.75
C HIS A 481 5.08 -28.83 1.06
N PRO A 482 4.62 -30.05 0.71
CA PRO A 482 3.25 -30.47 0.99
C PRO A 482 2.94 -30.43 2.48
N ALA A 483 1.99 -29.59 2.91
CA ALA A 483 1.68 -29.30 4.30
C ALA A 483 0.37 -30.00 4.72
N GLY A 484 -0.67 -29.24 5.04
CA GLY A 484 -1.99 -29.78 5.36
C GLY A 484 -2.56 -30.62 4.22
N ILE A 485 -3.20 -31.74 4.58
CA ILE A 485 -3.82 -32.69 3.66
C ILE A 485 -5.21 -33.12 4.15
N SER A 486 -6.14 -33.32 3.22
CA SER A 486 -7.49 -33.81 3.56
C SER A 486 -8.10 -34.59 2.39
N LEU A 487 -8.95 -35.57 2.68
CA LEU A 487 -9.69 -36.34 1.68
C LEU A 487 -11.11 -35.79 1.57
N ASP A 488 -11.56 -35.52 0.35
CA ASP A 488 -12.96 -35.17 0.10
C ASP A 488 -13.87 -36.40 0.05
N GLY A 489 -15.18 -36.17 -0.01
CA GLY A 489 -16.19 -37.24 -0.05
C GLY A 489 -16.13 -38.14 -1.30
N SER A 490 -15.35 -37.77 -2.33
CA SER A 490 -15.13 -38.57 -3.54
C SER A 490 -13.82 -39.35 -3.50
N GLY A 491 -13.05 -39.25 -2.40
CA GLY A 491 -11.74 -39.88 -2.29
C GLY A 491 -10.63 -39.13 -3.03
N HIS A 492 -10.79 -37.84 -3.30
CA HIS A 492 -9.69 -37.01 -3.79
C HIS A 492 -8.91 -36.41 -2.62
N LEU A 493 -7.59 -36.47 -2.72
CA LEU A 493 -6.66 -35.88 -1.77
C LEU A 493 -6.38 -34.43 -2.15
N TRP A 494 -6.75 -33.52 -1.25
CA TRP A 494 -6.40 -32.10 -1.32
C TRP A 494 -5.13 -31.85 -0.52
N VAL A 495 -4.24 -31.03 -1.09
CA VAL A 495 -2.93 -30.72 -0.51
C VAL A 495 -2.71 -29.21 -0.57
N ALA A 496 -2.49 -28.58 0.58
CA ALA A 496 -1.87 -27.26 0.64
C ALA A 496 -0.35 -27.41 0.47
N GLU A 497 0.24 -26.64 -0.43
CA GLU A 497 1.69 -26.61 -0.66
C GLU A 497 2.25 -25.33 -0.05
N ASN A 498 3.08 -25.48 0.99
CA ASN A 498 3.66 -24.38 1.75
C ASN A 498 4.88 -23.77 1.03
N ASP A 499 4.66 -23.31 -0.20
CA ASP A 499 5.67 -22.70 -1.05
C ASP A 499 5.05 -21.51 -1.77
N LYS A 500 5.83 -20.46 -2.08
CA LYS A 500 5.34 -19.27 -2.80
C LYS A 500 5.75 -19.30 -4.27
N THR A 501 6.48 -20.32 -4.69
CA THR A 501 6.99 -20.53 -6.05
C THR A 501 6.51 -21.85 -6.65
N PRO A 502 5.21 -21.98 -6.97
CA PRO A 502 4.09 -21.05 -6.74
C PRO A 502 3.30 -21.34 -5.45
N LYS A 503 2.49 -20.38 -4.97
CA LYS A 503 1.43 -20.67 -3.98
C LYS A 503 0.41 -21.60 -4.63
N ARG A 504 0.19 -22.77 -4.04
CA ARG A 504 -0.57 -23.84 -4.68
C ARG A 504 -1.45 -24.62 -3.72
N VAL A 505 -2.66 -24.92 -4.19
CA VAL A 505 -3.50 -26.01 -3.65
C VAL A 505 -3.68 -27.03 -4.77
N SER A 506 -3.32 -28.29 -4.52
CA SER A 506 -3.41 -29.38 -5.49
C SER A 506 -4.40 -30.47 -5.07
N VAL A 507 -5.01 -31.11 -6.07
CA VAL A 507 -6.05 -32.14 -5.90
C VAL A 507 -5.63 -33.38 -6.66
N TRP A 508 -5.65 -34.52 -6.00
CA TRP A 508 -5.12 -35.79 -6.50
C TRP A 508 -6.14 -36.90 -6.34
N ASP A 509 -6.19 -37.82 -7.29
CA ASP A 509 -6.92 -39.06 -7.10
C ASP A 509 -6.15 -39.91 -6.09
N ALA A 510 -6.70 -40.12 -4.89
CA ALA A 510 -5.94 -40.73 -3.80
C ALA A 510 -5.55 -42.19 -4.11
N ALA A 511 -6.36 -42.89 -4.90
CA ALA A 511 -6.13 -44.30 -5.25
C ALA A 511 -5.00 -44.47 -6.27
N SER A 512 -5.04 -43.73 -7.38
CA SER A 512 -4.06 -43.81 -8.47
C SER A 512 -2.85 -42.90 -8.31
N GLY A 513 -2.95 -41.86 -7.49
CA GLY A 513 -1.91 -40.83 -7.32
C GLY A 513 -1.85 -39.83 -8.48
N ARG A 514 -2.84 -39.81 -9.38
CA ARG A 514 -2.89 -38.89 -10.52
C ARG A 514 -3.33 -37.49 -10.09
N LEU A 515 -2.60 -36.46 -10.51
CA LEU A 515 -3.06 -35.07 -10.38
C LEU A 515 -4.38 -34.84 -11.13
N LEU A 516 -5.38 -34.34 -10.42
CA LEU A 516 -6.70 -33.99 -10.95
C LEU A 516 -6.81 -32.50 -11.25
N ASN A 517 -6.33 -31.65 -10.34
CA ASN A 517 -6.39 -30.20 -10.49
C ASN A 517 -5.30 -29.48 -9.66
N ALA A 518 -4.98 -28.25 -10.03
CA ALA A 518 -4.10 -27.38 -9.27
C ALA A 518 -4.55 -25.92 -9.42
N PHE A 519 -4.55 -25.20 -8.31
CA PHE A 519 -4.93 -23.79 -8.23
C PHE A 519 -3.72 -22.97 -7.79
N TYR A 520 -3.48 -21.85 -8.46
CA TYR A 520 -2.27 -21.04 -8.34
C TYR A 520 -2.64 -19.61 -7.98
N GLY A 521 -2.16 -19.08 -6.85
CA GLY A 521 -2.48 -17.71 -6.43
C GLY A 521 -2.65 -17.53 -4.93
N PRO A 522 -3.05 -16.32 -4.51
CA PRO A 522 -3.00 -15.05 -5.26
C PRO A 522 -1.55 -14.52 -5.38
N PRO A 523 -1.30 -13.37 -6.07
CA PRO A 523 0.01 -12.71 -6.06
C PRO A 523 0.42 -12.25 -4.64
N ARG A 524 1.65 -11.73 -4.54
CA ARG A 524 2.20 -11.07 -3.36
C ARG A 524 1.41 -9.82 -3.03
N TYR A 525 1.66 -9.30 -1.84
CA TYR A 525 1.10 -8.02 -1.41
C TYR A 525 1.38 -6.90 -2.42
N GLY A 526 0.36 -6.08 -2.71
CA GLY A 526 0.47 -5.01 -3.72
C GLY A 526 0.53 -5.46 -5.19
N GLY A 527 0.31 -6.76 -5.47
CA GLY A 527 0.25 -7.35 -6.82
C GLY A 527 1.62 -7.69 -7.41
N GLY A 528 1.71 -7.76 -8.74
CA GLY A 528 2.99 -7.84 -9.45
C GLY A 528 2.97 -8.66 -10.73
N GLY A 529 4.15 -8.68 -11.35
CA GLY A 529 4.45 -9.40 -12.58
C GLY A 529 4.42 -8.53 -13.84
N THR A 530 4.99 -9.05 -14.91
CA THR A 530 5.19 -8.35 -16.19
C THR A 530 4.87 -9.27 -17.35
N LEU A 531 4.04 -8.79 -18.28
CA LEU A 531 3.85 -9.46 -19.57
C LEU A 531 5.12 -9.31 -20.41
N ASP A 532 5.58 -10.38 -21.05
CA ASP A 532 6.68 -10.28 -22.00
C ASP A 532 6.24 -9.52 -23.26
N ALA A 533 6.92 -8.41 -23.56
CA ALA A 533 6.62 -7.56 -24.69
C ALA A 533 6.81 -8.26 -26.06
N ARG A 534 7.73 -9.23 -26.16
CA ARG A 534 8.01 -9.95 -27.41
C ARG A 534 7.20 -11.24 -27.57
N ASP A 535 6.78 -11.84 -26.46
CA ASP A 535 5.99 -13.06 -26.46
C ASP A 535 4.87 -12.97 -25.41
N ARG A 536 3.71 -12.45 -25.83
CA ARG A 536 2.55 -12.30 -24.96
C ARG A 536 2.03 -13.60 -24.34
N THR A 537 2.53 -14.77 -24.75
CA THR A 537 2.19 -16.03 -24.07
C THR A 537 2.99 -16.25 -22.79
N ARG A 538 3.91 -15.35 -22.45
CA ARG A 538 4.74 -15.41 -21.24
C ARG A 538 4.46 -14.25 -20.30
N PHE A 539 4.39 -14.58 -19.03
CA PHE A 539 4.24 -13.61 -17.95
C PHE A 539 5.22 -13.96 -16.84
N TYR A 540 6.05 -13.01 -16.45
CA TYR A 540 7.04 -13.18 -15.40
C TYR A 540 6.49 -12.60 -14.11
N TYR A 541 6.41 -13.40 -13.07
CA TYR A 541 5.97 -13.01 -11.75
C TYR A 541 7.07 -13.30 -10.75
N ALA A 542 7.21 -12.45 -9.75
CA ALA A 542 8.08 -12.76 -8.64
C ALA A 542 7.49 -12.34 -7.30
N ASP A 543 7.85 -13.12 -6.29
CA ASP A 543 7.51 -13.01 -4.87
C ASP A 543 8.84 -12.85 -4.09
N GLU A 544 8.82 -12.62 -2.77
CA GLU A 544 10.05 -12.60 -1.95
C GLU A 544 10.78 -13.97 -1.99
N ALA A 545 10.05 -15.05 -2.26
CA ALA A 545 10.59 -16.40 -2.32
C ALA A 545 11.29 -16.76 -3.65
N GLY A 546 11.03 -16.04 -4.74
CA GLY A 546 11.61 -16.36 -6.05
C GLY A 546 10.79 -15.88 -7.25
N GLY A 547 11.19 -16.33 -8.44
CA GLY A 547 10.60 -15.96 -9.73
C GLY A 547 9.92 -17.13 -10.44
N ILE A 548 8.87 -16.83 -11.20
CA ILE A 548 8.02 -17.80 -11.90
C ILE A 548 7.72 -17.28 -13.30
N GLU A 549 7.86 -18.13 -14.31
CA GLU A 549 7.28 -17.90 -15.63
C GLU A 549 5.90 -18.58 -15.68
N PHE A 550 4.88 -17.83 -16.06
CA PHE A 550 3.57 -18.35 -16.43
C PHE A 550 3.42 -18.38 -17.94
N LYS A 551 2.92 -19.50 -18.45
CA LYS A 551 2.38 -19.61 -19.80
C LYS A 551 0.92 -19.20 -19.80
N LEU A 552 0.57 -18.22 -20.64
CA LEU A 552 -0.78 -17.68 -20.76
C LEU A 552 -1.56 -18.34 -21.89
N ASP A 553 -2.78 -18.76 -21.57
CA ASP A 553 -3.80 -19.15 -22.54
C ASP A 553 -4.77 -17.98 -22.75
N TRP A 554 -4.54 -17.23 -23.82
CA TRP A 554 -5.38 -16.09 -24.21
C TRP A 554 -6.78 -16.50 -24.64
N THR A 555 -7.01 -17.75 -25.07
CA THR A 555 -8.33 -18.21 -25.50
C THR A 555 -9.24 -18.42 -24.29
N HIS A 556 -8.71 -19.07 -23.25
CA HIS A 556 -9.47 -19.40 -22.05
C HIS A 556 -9.31 -18.38 -20.92
N GLY A 557 -8.35 -17.46 -21.03
CA GLY A 557 -8.08 -16.42 -20.03
C GLY A 557 -7.51 -17.00 -18.74
N ALA A 558 -6.50 -17.85 -18.85
CA ALA A 558 -5.85 -18.51 -17.72
C ALA A 558 -4.32 -18.50 -17.87
N GLY A 559 -3.61 -18.60 -16.75
CA GLY A 559 -2.17 -18.83 -16.72
C GLY A 559 -1.83 -20.08 -15.93
N VAL A 560 -0.79 -20.79 -16.37
CA VAL A 560 -0.20 -21.92 -15.62
C VAL A 560 1.32 -21.73 -15.54
N PRO A 561 1.97 -22.08 -14.42
CA PRO A 561 3.42 -22.00 -14.35
C PRO A 561 4.06 -22.89 -15.43
N SER A 562 5.07 -22.36 -16.13
CA SER A 562 5.90 -23.09 -17.10
C SER A 562 7.32 -23.33 -16.59
N ALA A 563 7.83 -22.43 -15.74
CA ALA A 563 9.14 -22.58 -15.10
C ALA A 563 9.18 -21.85 -13.75
N ILE A 564 9.94 -22.40 -12.80
CA ILE A 564 10.43 -21.67 -11.63
C ILE A 564 11.76 -21.06 -12.03
N THR A 565 11.75 -19.77 -12.34
CA THR A 565 12.93 -19.09 -12.91
C THR A 565 14.01 -18.87 -11.87
N TYR A 566 13.64 -18.67 -10.61
CA TYR A 566 14.59 -18.39 -9.54
C TYR A 566 14.02 -18.81 -8.19
N ARG A 567 14.87 -19.27 -7.27
CA ARG A 567 14.48 -19.48 -5.87
C ARG A 567 15.47 -18.78 -4.95
N ALA A 568 14.94 -17.99 -4.01
CA ALA A 568 15.74 -17.24 -3.05
C ALA A 568 16.47 -18.14 -2.04
N ASP A 569 15.93 -19.32 -1.74
CA ASP A 569 16.56 -20.31 -0.85
C ASP A 569 17.86 -20.91 -1.42
N GLY A 570 18.06 -20.82 -2.73
CA GLY A 570 19.28 -21.21 -3.43
C GLY A 570 20.23 -20.06 -3.74
N ASP A 571 19.93 -18.82 -3.33
CA ASP A 571 20.75 -17.63 -3.63
C ASP A 571 21.99 -17.59 -2.72
N ASP A 572 23.16 -17.84 -3.29
CA ASP A 572 24.46 -17.76 -2.62
C ASP A 572 25.27 -16.50 -2.99
N LEU A 573 24.73 -15.59 -3.80
CA LEU A 573 25.43 -14.37 -4.19
C LEU A 573 25.54 -13.35 -3.05
N GLY A 574 24.60 -13.38 -2.10
CA GLY A 574 24.57 -12.46 -0.96
C GLY A 574 24.20 -11.02 -1.33
N LEU A 575 23.60 -10.79 -2.50
CA LEU A 575 23.08 -9.49 -2.93
C LEU A 575 21.64 -9.23 -2.46
N SER A 576 20.97 -10.30 -2.00
CA SER A 576 19.66 -10.26 -1.36
C SER A 576 19.83 -9.87 0.13
N GLY A 577 19.44 -8.65 0.47
CA GLY A 577 19.31 -8.12 1.84
C GLY A 577 17.84 -7.77 2.14
N SER A 578 17.55 -7.17 3.29
CA SER A 578 16.18 -6.95 3.80
C SER A 578 15.24 -6.22 2.84
N ASP A 579 15.78 -5.38 1.95
CA ASP A 579 14.98 -4.62 0.96
C ASP A 579 15.70 -4.42 -0.38
N THR A 580 16.76 -5.20 -0.63
CA THR A 580 17.40 -5.34 -1.95
C THR A 580 16.99 -6.63 -2.65
N GLY A 581 16.39 -7.58 -1.92
CA GLY A 581 15.96 -8.92 -2.35
C GLY A 581 14.76 -8.97 -3.31
N GLY A 582 14.69 -8.06 -4.27
CA GLY A 582 13.73 -8.18 -5.37
C GLY A 582 14.10 -9.35 -6.28
N MET A 583 13.14 -10.22 -6.56
CA MET A 583 13.31 -11.37 -7.44
C MET A 583 13.06 -11.00 -8.92
N PRO A 584 13.58 -11.78 -9.90
CA PRO A 584 13.53 -11.42 -11.33
C PRO A 584 12.12 -11.50 -11.93
N ASP A 585 11.49 -10.35 -12.23
CA ASP A 585 10.13 -10.24 -12.79
C ASP A 585 9.99 -9.32 -14.02
N TYR A 586 11.00 -8.55 -14.40
CA TYR A 586 10.93 -7.65 -15.55
C TYR A 586 11.79 -8.14 -16.74
N PRO A 587 11.19 -8.54 -17.88
CA PRO A 587 11.92 -9.09 -19.02
C PRO A 587 12.61 -8.02 -19.86
N LEU A 588 13.86 -8.30 -20.25
CA LEU A 588 14.70 -7.50 -21.14
C LEU A 588 15.33 -8.40 -22.21
N TYR A 589 15.77 -7.78 -23.31
CA TYR A 589 16.33 -8.52 -24.43
C TYR A 589 17.53 -7.80 -25.05
N ARG A 590 18.56 -8.57 -25.40
CA ARG A 590 19.69 -8.09 -26.20
C ARG A 590 19.98 -9.07 -27.33
N GLY A 591 19.57 -8.72 -28.54
CA GLY A 591 19.54 -9.67 -29.65
C GLY A 591 18.51 -10.77 -29.38
N SER A 592 18.94 -12.03 -29.47
CA SER A 592 18.15 -13.23 -29.14
C SER A 592 18.22 -13.62 -27.66
N GLU A 593 19.16 -13.05 -26.90
CA GLU A 593 19.33 -13.35 -25.48
C GLU A 593 18.22 -12.68 -24.66
N ARG A 594 17.70 -13.41 -23.67
CA ARG A 594 16.66 -12.95 -22.75
C ARG A 594 17.25 -12.77 -21.36
N TYR A 595 16.84 -11.70 -20.71
CA TYR A 595 17.25 -11.35 -19.36
C TYR A 595 16.02 -11.02 -18.52
N LEU A 596 16.17 -11.14 -17.21
CA LEU A 596 15.23 -10.62 -16.23
C LEU A 596 15.96 -9.63 -15.31
N THR A 597 15.25 -8.67 -14.76
CA THR A 597 15.78 -7.75 -13.74
C THR A 597 14.75 -7.46 -12.66
N ASN A 598 15.25 -7.07 -11.48
CA ASN A 598 14.45 -6.63 -10.33
C ASN A 598 14.39 -5.09 -10.22
N ALA A 599 14.89 -4.36 -11.21
CA ALA A 599 14.97 -2.89 -11.18
C ALA A 599 13.62 -2.18 -10.92
N HIS A 600 12.51 -2.83 -11.26
CA HIS A 600 11.14 -2.32 -11.11
C HIS A 600 10.35 -2.97 -9.97
N SER A 601 10.96 -3.82 -9.15
CA SER A 601 10.27 -4.58 -8.11
C SER A 601 10.29 -3.93 -6.71
N GLY A 602 10.78 -2.69 -6.58
CA GLY A 602 10.66 -1.92 -5.33
C GLY A 602 9.22 -1.52 -5.04
N GLN A 603 8.83 -1.38 -3.77
CA GLN A 603 7.45 -1.04 -3.40
C GLN A 603 7.11 0.44 -3.62
N VAL A 604 7.99 1.34 -3.16
CA VAL A 604 7.70 2.79 -3.11
C VAL A 604 8.72 3.68 -3.82
N THR A 605 9.97 3.23 -3.96
CA THR A 605 11.09 3.96 -4.61
C THR A 605 11.93 2.98 -5.45
N GLY A 606 12.96 3.50 -6.14
CA GLY A 606 13.95 2.68 -6.81
C GLY A 606 14.77 1.86 -5.82
N ARG A 607 15.23 0.68 -6.23
CA ARG A 607 16.05 -0.19 -5.38
C ARG A 607 17.49 0.34 -5.27
N PRO A 608 18.12 0.31 -4.07
CA PRO A 608 19.52 0.70 -3.90
C PRO A 608 20.47 -0.02 -4.88
N SER A 609 20.13 -1.25 -5.25
CA SER A 609 20.87 -2.06 -6.22
C SER A 609 19.92 -2.83 -7.14
N ALA A 610 20.36 -3.08 -8.37
CA ALA A 610 19.66 -3.89 -9.34
C ALA A 610 20.55 -5.03 -9.83
N ILE A 611 19.92 -6.17 -10.11
CA ILE A 611 20.58 -7.38 -10.63
C ILE A 611 19.99 -7.67 -12.01
N VAL A 612 20.83 -8.19 -12.90
CA VAL A 612 20.47 -8.69 -14.23
C VAL A 612 20.73 -10.19 -14.23
N TRP A 613 19.68 -10.96 -14.51
CA TRP A 613 19.75 -12.40 -14.70
C TRP A 613 19.65 -12.74 -16.17
N HIS A 614 20.51 -13.62 -16.68
CA HIS A 614 20.36 -14.23 -17.99
C HIS A 614 19.42 -15.44 -17.86
N LEU A 615 18.39 -15.52 -18.71
CA LEU A 615 17.44 -16.63 -18.67
C LEU A 615 17.92 -17.77 -19.57
N GLY A 616 18.31 -18.88 -18.95
CA GLY A 616 18.75 -20.10 -19.62
C GLY A 616 17.62 -20.82 -20.37
N THR A 617 18.01 -21.71 -21.28
CA THR A 617 17.05 -22.53 -22.06
C THR A 617 16.30 -23.56 -21.21
N ASP A 618 16.84 -23.87 -20.03
CA ASP A 618 16.22 -24.70 -18.99
C ASP A 618 15.16 -23.95 -18.17
N GLY A 619 14.98 -22.66 -18.45
CA GLY A 619 14.05 -21.78 -17.74
C GLY A 619 14.60 -21.21 -16.45
N VAL A 620 15.89 -21.41 -16.14
CA VAL A 620 16.54 -20.88 -14.93
C VAL A 620 17.16 -19.51 -15.21
N ALA A 621 16.90 -18.55 -14.33
CA ALA A 621 17.47 -17.22 -14.37
C ALA A 621 18.78 -17.20 -13.58
N HIS A 622 19.91 -17.03 -14.26
CA HIS A 622 21.23 -16.99 -13.65
C HIS A 622 21.70 -15.54 -13.50
N PRO A 623 22.05 -15.08 -12.29
CA PRO A 623 22.56 -13.73 -12.11
C PRO A 623 23.90 -13.57 -12.84
N VAL A 624 24.01 -12.56 -13.70
CA VAL A 624 25.20 -12.32 -14.53
C VAL A 624 25.82 -10.95 -14.33
N ALA A 625 25.07 -10.00 -13.77
CA ALA A 625 25.58 -8.67 -13.43
C ALA A 625 24.73 -8.01 -12.35
N ALA A 626 25.33 -7.11 -11.59
CA ALA A 626 24.62 -6.27 -10.64
C ALA A 626 25.34 -4.93 -10.44
N ALA A 627 24.59 -3.87 -10.12
CA ALA A 627 25.17 -2.58 -9.78
C ALA A 627 24.31 -1.85 -8.74
N GLY A 628 24.94 -1.00 -7.95
CA GLY A 628 24.26 -0.14 -6.98
C GLY A 628 25.05 0.07 -5.70
N SER A 629 24.33 0.23 -4.61
CA SER A 629 24.88 0.42 -3.26
C SER A 629 25.33 -0.90 -2.64
N THR A 630 26.48 -0.89 -1.96
CA THR A 630 26.89 -2.03 -1.12
C THR A 630 26.00 -2.23 0.10
N PHE A 631 25.07 -1.29 0.38
CA PHE A 631 24.11 -1.35 1.49
C PHE A 631 22.69 -1.57 0.97
N ASP A 632 21.86 -2.23 1.78
CA ASP A 632 20.41 -2.30 1.57
C ASP A 632 19.68 -1.01 1.94
N SER A 633 18.35 -0.97 1.77
CA SER A 633 17.54 0.24 2.08
C SER A 633 17.53 0.56 3.58
N ALA A 634 17.75 -0.44 4.44
CA ALA A 634 17.88 -0.30 5.88
C ALA A 634 19.28 0.22 6.30
N GLY A 635 20.16 0.48 5.32
CA GLY A 635 21.52 0.97 5.56
C GLY A 635 22.46 -0.09 6.12
N LYS A 636 22.17 -1.38 5.93
CA LYS A 636 23.05 -2.49 6.35
C LYS A 636 23.92 -2.96 5.18
N PRO A 637 25.20 -3.29 5.41
CA PRO A 637 26.05 -3.89 4.38
C PRO A 637 25.49 -5.22 3.87
N LEU A 638 25.43 -5.38 2.54
CA LEU A 638 24.99 -6.62 1.92
C LEU A 638 25.96 -7.78 2.24
N PRO A 639 25.46 -9.01 2.48
CA PRO A 639 26.28 -10.17 2.80
C PRO A 639 27.46 -10.40 1.85
N ALA A 640 27.27 -10.16 0.55
CA ALA A 640 28.27 -10.33 -0.49
C ALA A 640 29.58 -9.52 -0.25
N PHE A 641 29.49 -8.41 0.51
CA PHE A 641 30.61 -7.50 0.74
C PHE A 641 31.29 -7.67 2.11
N ASN A 642 30.87 -8.65 2.91
CA ASN A 642 31.33 -8.83 4.28
C ASN A 642 32.57 -9.75 4.44
N THR A 643 33.14 -10.28 3.34
CA THR A 643 34.35 -11.11 3.39
C THR A 643 35.64 -10.29 3.42
N ASP A 644 36.71 -10.82 4.02
CA ASP A 644 38.03 -10.17 4.04
C ASP A 644 38.59 -9.92 2.62
N ALA A 645 38.38 -10.88 1.72
CA ALA A 645 38.83 -10.79 0.33
C ALA A 645 38.13 -9.65 -0.42
N MET A 646 36.82 -9.47 -0.20
CA MET A 646 36.07 -8.37 -0.80
C MET A 646 36.50 -7.01 -0.22
N ARG A 647 36.66 -6.94 1.11
CA ARG A 647 37.19 -5.74 1.79
C ARG A 647 38.56 -5.32 1.26
N ALA A 648 39.43 -6.27 0.92
CA ALA A 648 40.77 -5.98 0.40
C ALA A 648 40.77 -5.34 -1.01
N ARG A 649 39.69 -5.47 -1.80
CA ARG A 649 39.54 -4.82 -3.11
C ARG A 649 38.95 -3.42 -3.04
N MET A 650 38.37 -3.03 -1.91
CA MET A 650 37.77 -1.71 -1.72
C MET A 650 38.83 -0.60 -1.69
N PRO A 651 38.47 0.66 -2.01
CA PRO A 651 39.40 1.78 -2.01
C PRO A 651 40.10 1.99 -0.65
N THR A 652 41.41 2.25 -0.67
CA THR A 652 42.20 2.48 0.55
C THR A 652 41.59 3.58 1.42
N GLY A 653 41.31 3.26 2.70
CA GLY A 653 40.74 4.20 3.66
C GLY A 653 39.20 4.22 3.71
N SER A 654 38.51 3.36 2.96
CA SER A 654 37.07 3.15 3.08
C SER A 654 36.68 2.58 4.45
N ASP A 655 35.50 2.96 4.95
CA ASP A 655 34.85 2.36 6.12
C ASP A 655 33.57 1.63 5.69
N PRO A 656 33.69 0.46 5.04
CA PRO A 656 32.55 -0.22 4.41
C PRO A 656 31.54 -0.80 5.41
N GLN A 657 31.81 -0.73 6.71
CA GLN A 657 30.85 -1.10 7.75
C GLN A 657 29.87 0.03 8.05
N HIS A 658 30.28 1.28 7.87
CA HIS A 658 29.48 2.45 8.23
C HIS A 658 29.20 3.38 7.04
N ARG A 659 29.87 3.17 5.90
CA ARG A 659 29.72 3.95 4.67
C ARG A 659 29.59 3.03 3.47
N ALA A 660 28.46 3.14 2.78
CA ALA A 660 28.23 2.45 1.52
C ALA A 660 29.23 2.90 0.44
N LEU A 661 29.52 2.00 -0.50
CA LEU A 661 30.22 2.27 -1.74
C LEU A 661 29.28 2.00 -2.92
N LEU A 662 29.60 2.53 -4.09
CA LEU A 662 29.02 2.01 -5.33
C LEU A 662 29.82 0.81 -5.79
N PHE A 663 29.12 -0.20 -6.28
CA PHE A 663 29.70 -1.36 -6.90
C PHE A 663 29.11 -1.63 -8.29
N LEU A 664 29.90 -2.31 -9.11
CA LEU A 664 29.44 -3.06 -10.27
C LEU A 664 30.10 -4.43 -10.24
N TRP A 665 29.29 -5.46 -10.31
CA TRP A 665 29.71 -6.84 -10.50
C TRP A 665 29.26 -7.35 -11.88
N ARG A 666 30.08 -8.20 -12.47
CA ARG A 666 29.73 -9.00 -13.65
C ARG A 666 30.36 -10.39 -13.48
N ASP A 667 29.63 -11.42 -13.86
CA ASP A 667 30.11 -12.81 -13.88
C ASP A 667 31.03 -13.04 -15.08
N ALA A 668 32.20 -12.41 -15.10
CA ALA A 668 33.07 -12.37 -16.28
C ALA A 668 33.60 -13.76 -16.66
N ASN A 669 33.79 -14.63 -15.67
CA ASN A 669 34.22 -16.02 -15.90
C ASN A 669 33.01 -16.96 -16.14
N GLY A 670 31.79 -16.56 -15.76
CA GLY A 670 30.52 -17.26 -15.92
C GLY A 670 30.28 -18.38 -14.87
N ASP A 671 31.01 -18.42 -13.76
CA ASP A 671 30.89 -19.46 -12.74
C ASP A 671 29.70 -19.25 -11.80
N GLY A 672 28.95 -18.17 -11.99
CA GLY A 672 27.77 -17.81 -11.21
C GLY A 672 28.09 -17.32 -9.81
N ARG A 673 29.35 -17.03 -9.48
CA ARG A 673 29.78 -16.61 -8.14
C ARG A 673 30.33 -15.20 -8.17
N MET A 674 30.13 -14.47 -7.07
CA MET A 674 30.74 -13.15 -6.91
C MET A 674 32.18 -13.29 -6.40
N THR A 675 33.17 -13.12 -7.29
CA THR A 675 34.58 -13.09 -6.88
C THR A 675 35.13 -11.66 -6.79
N PRO A 676 36.09 -11.37 -5.89
CA PRO A 676 36.59 -10.00 -5.70
C PRO A 676 37.18 -9.34 -6.96
N ASP A 677 37.72 -10.10 -7.91
CA ASP A 677 38.30 -9.56 -9.15
C ASP A 677 37.27 -9.20 -10.22
N GLU A 678 36.03 -9.62 -10.02
CA GLU A 678 34.89 -9.31 -10.88
C GLU A 678 34.10 -8.09 -10.41
N VAL A 679 34.43 -7.56 -9.24
CA VAL A 679 33.76 -6.40 -8.64
C VAL A 679 34.60 -5.15 -8.81
N THR A 680 34.00 -4.11 -9.35
CA THR A 680 34.56 -2.76 -9.38
C THR A 680 33.88 -1.93 -8.30
N PHE A 681 34.65 -1.38 -7.38
CA PHE A 681 34.18 -0.41 -6.40
C PHE A 681 34.59 1.00 -6.78
N TRP A 682 33.72 1.97 -6.51
CA TRP A 682 34.10 3.37 -6.52
C TRP A 682 33.37 4.14 -5.43
N GLN A 683 34.03 5.20 -4.96
CA GLN A 683 33.48 6.15 -4.00
C GLN A 683 33.26 7.48 -4.74
N PRO A 684 32.01 7.84 -5.07
CA PRO A 684 31.73 9.05 -5.84
C PRO A 684 32.20 10.33 -5.12
N GLN A 685 32.57 11.37 -5.88
CA GLN A 685 32.94 12.65 -5.29
C GLN A 685 31.69 13.45 -4.85
N GLY A 686 31.76 14.12 -3.69
CA GLY A 686 30.72 15.04 -3.18
C GLY A 686 29.87 14.53 -2.00
N GLU A 687 30.39 13.61 -1.18
CA GLU A 687 29.61 12.87 -0.18
C GLU A 687 29.27 13.69 1.08
N ALA A 688 28.09 14.33 1.07
CA ALA A 688 27.10 14.38 2.17
C ALA A 688 26.16 15.59 2.04
N ARG A 689 24.85 15.35 2.21
CA ARG A 689 23.96 16.31 2.92
C ARG A 689 23.48 15.61 4.19
N GLY A 690 24.14 15.90 5.32
CA GLY A 690 23.90 15.21 6.60
C GLY A 690 24.79 13.97 6.79
N ASN A 691 24.25 12.92 7.43
CA ASN A 691 25.03 11.73 7.83
C ASN A 691 24.90 10.51 6.89
N ALA A 692 24.12 10.57 5.79
CA ALA A 692 23.90 9.42 4.89
C ALA A 692 24.47 9.67 3.47
N ALA A 693 25.07 8.64 2.87
CA ALA A 693 25.59 8.67 1.50
C ALA A 693 24.47 8.41 0.48
N MET A 694 24.35 9.23 -0.56
CA MET A 694 23.40 9.03 -1.66
C MET A 694 24.02 8.12 -2.72
N LEU A 695 23.78 6.81 -2.61
CA LEU A 695 24.32 5.80 -3.52
C LEU A 695 23.23 4.81 -3.92
N GLY A 696 23.13 4.52 -5.21
CA GLY A 696 22.22 3.50 -5.74
C GLY A 696 21.02 4.06 -6.50
N ASN A 697 19.87 3.41 -6.31
CA ASN A 697 18.63 3.62 -7.05
C ASN A 697 18.82 3.39 -8.55
N VAL A 698 18.90 2.12 -8.90
CA VAL A 698 19.36 1.66 -10.21
C VAL A 698 18.18 1.22 -11.07
N THR A 699 18.13 1.74 -12.29
CA THR A 699 17.27 1.21 -13.37
C THR A 699 18.13 0.50 -14.41
N VAL A 700 17.60 -0.55 -15.04
CA VAL A 700 18.26 -1.26 -16.14
C VAL A 700 17.57 -0.87 -17.45
N LEU A 701 18.33 -0.27 -18.36
CA LEU A 701 17.83 0.18 -19.66
C LEU A 701 17.64 -1.00 -20.63
N ASP A 702 16.90 -0.78 -21.72
CA ASP A 702 16.61 -1.81 -22.73
C ASP A 702 17.87 -2.48 -23.32
N ASP A 703 19.02 -1.78 -23.32
CA ASP A 703 20.30 -2.29 -23.81
C ASP A 703 21.17 -2.97 -22.72
N LEU A 704 20.59 -3.18 -21.53
CA LEU A 704 21.21 -3.69 -20.30
C LEU A 704 22.17 -2.71 -19.60
N SER A 705 22.23 -1.44 -20.02
CA SER A 705 23.02 -0.44 -19.29
C SER A 705 22.40 -0.12 -17.93
N PHE A 706 23.24 0.16 -16.94
CA PHE A 706 22.78 0.61 -15.62
C PHE A 706 22.66 2.13 -15.59
N ALA A 707 21.47 2.64 -15.31
CA ALA A 707 21.23 4.04 -14.99
C ALA A 707 21.12 4.18 -13.46
N ILE A 708 22.04 4.92 -12.85
CA ILE A 708 22.17 5.06 -11.40
C ILE A 708 21.77 6.50 -11.05
N ALA A 709 20.65 6.66 -10.32
CA ALA A 709 20.15 7.97 -9.93
C ALA A 709 21.11 8.68 -8.96
N TYR A 710 21.77 7.89 -8.09
CA TYR A 710 22.65 8.39 -7.06
C TYR A 710 24.05 7.79 -7.15
N ALA A 711 24.97 8.53 -7.75
CA ALA A 711 26.41 8.33 -7.68
C ALA A 711 27.04 9.56 -7.02
N GLY A 712 26.78 9.72 -5.72
CA GLY A 712 27.12 10.91 -4.96
C GLY A 712 26.21 12.08 -5.38
N SER A 713 26.82 13.18 -5.84
CA SER A 713 26.07 14.36 -6.31
C SER A 713 25.64 14.28 -7.78
N SER A 714 25.85 13.16 -8.45
CA SER A 714 25.56 12.98 -9.88
C SER A 714 24.65 11.78 -10.15
N ALA A 715 23.89 11.85 -11.23
CA ALA A 715 23.24 10.71 -11.85
C ALA A 715 24.07 10.27 -13.06
N VAL A 716 24.23 8.97 -13.27
CA VAL A 716 25.14 8.42 -14.29
C VAL A 716 24.53 7.23 -15.03
N VAL A 717 25.07 6.94 -16.21
CA VAL A 717 24.88 5.67 -16.91
C VAL A 717 26.23 4.97 -17.03
N VAL A 718 26.25 3.68 -16.69
CA VAL A 718 27.34 2.77 -17.01
C VAL A 718 26.92 1.95 -18.24
N PRO A 719 27.47 2.24 -19.43
CA PRO A 719 27.00 1.62 -20.67
C PRO A 719 27.35 0.13 -20.76
N ALA A 720 26.40 -0.69 -21.19
CA ALA A 720 26.63 -2.07 -21.56
C ALA A 720 27.04 -2.15 -23.05
N THR A 721 28.33 -2.26 -23.34
CA THR A 721 28.89 -2.10 -24.70
C THR A 721 28.75 -3.33 -25.58
N SER A 722 28.81 -4.53 -25.00
CA SER A 722 28.71 -5.80 -25.74
C SER A 722 28.26 -6.94 -24.82
N LEU A 723 28.03 -8.12 -25.40
CA LEU A 723 27.86 -9.37 -24.66
C LEU A 723 29.15 -10.17 -24.70
N GLY A 724 29.59 -10.62 -23.53
CA GLY A 724 30.74 -11.49 -23.35
C GLY A 724 30.36 -12.97 -23.40
N VAL A 725 31.15 -13.79 -22.71
CA VAL A 725 30.91 -15.24 -22.58
C VAL A 725 29.54 -15.48 -21.94
N ARG A 726 28.79 -16.45 -22.48
CA ARG A 726 27.48 -16.90 -21.94
C ARG A 726 26.45 -15.77 -21.75
N GLY A 727 26.50 -14.75 -22.60
CA GLY A 727 25.52 -13.65 -22.55
C GLY A 727 25.76 -12.66 -21.40
N VAL A 728 26.91 -12.69 -20.71
CA VAL A 728 27.23 -11.74 -19.64
C VAL A 728 27.48 -10.35 -20.23
N PRO A 729 26.77 -9.29 -19.80
CA PRO A 729 27.00 -7.94 -20.34
C PRO A 729 28.38 -7.37 -19.98
N VAL A 730 29.03 -6.72 -20.94
CA VAL A 730 30.32 -6.03 -20.76
C VAL A 730 30.07 -4.55 -20.55
N TYR A 731 30.45 -4.03 -19.38
CA TYR A 731 30.27 -2.64 -19.01
C TYR A 731 31.54 -1.80 -19.23
N ASP A 732 31.35 -0.58 -19.75
CA ASP A 732 32.42 0.43 -19.83
C ASP A 732 32.44 1.29 -18.56
N THR A 733 33.27 0.89 -17.60
CA THR A 733 33.46 1.61 -16.34
C THR A 733 34.48 2.75 -16.46
N ALA A 734 35.18 2.88 -17.58
CA ALA A 734 36.13 3.95 -17.83
C ALA A 734 35.45 5.21 -18.38
N HIS A 735 34.37 5.03 -19.16
CA HIS A 735 33.62 6.11 -19.79
C HIS A 735 32.17 6.21 -19.28
N VAL A 736 32.03 6.28 -17.96
CA VAL A 736 30.73 6.53 -17.31
C VAL A 736 30.14 7.87 -17.79
N LYS A 737 28.89 7.84 -18.27
CA LYS A 737 28.20 9.02 -18.79
C LYS A 737 27.46 9.74 -17.67
N THR A 738 27.82 10.98 -17.37
CA THR A 738 27.04 11.83 -16.46
C THR A 738 25.73 12.27 -17.13
N LEU A 739 24.61 11.95 -16.50
CA LEU A 739 23.27 12.39 -16.92
C LEU A 739 22.91 13.75 -16.34
N ALA A 740 23.22 13.96 -15.06
CA ALA A 740 23.00 15.22 -14.35
C ALA A 740 23.96 15.34 -13.16
N THR A 741 24.22 16.59 -12.74
CA THR A 741 24.92 16.93 -11.50
C THR A 741 23.96 17.64 -10.54
N ASN A 742 24.33 17.72 -9.26
CA ASN A 742 23.52 18.30 -8.18
C ASN A 742 22.19 17.55 -7.98
N VAL A 743 22.22 16.22 -8.03
CA VAL A 743 21.05 15.39 -7.69
C VAL A 743 20.65 15.63 -6.23
N GLN A 744 19.37 15.43 -5.94
CA GLN A 744 18.77 15.71 -4.63
C GLN A 744 18.17 14.43 -4.04
N ALA A 745 18.19 14.34 -2.71
CA ALA A 745 17.51 13.27 -1.98
C ALA A 745 15.99 13.39 -2.18
N PRO A 746 15.25 12.27 -2.19
CA PRO A 746 13.80 12.33 -2.18
C PRO A 746 13.32 13.01 -0.89
N VAL A 747 12.17 13.66 -0.94
CA VAL A 747 11.56 14.35 0.21
C VAL A 747 10.75 13.41 1.11
N SER A 748 10.59 12.15 0.69
CA SER A 748 9.76 11.14 1.33
C SER A 748 10.17 9.73 0.84
N THR A 749 9.30 8.73 1.02
CA THR A 749 9.51 7.35 0.56
C THR A 749 9.34 7.13 -0.94
N GLY A 750 8.95 8.15 -1.71
CA GLY A 750 8.85 8.07 -3.18
C GLY A 750 9.91 8.89 -3.89
N GLY A 751 10.17 8.55 -5.15
CA GLY A 751 11.13 9.27 -6.00
C GLY A 751 12.49 8.58 -6.11
N GLY A 752 13.51 9.35 -6.51
CA GLY A 752 14.90 8.89 -6.59
C GLY A 752 15.20 7.90 -7.70
N GLN A 753 14.42 7.88 -8.78
CA GLN A 753 14.62 7.03 -9.95
C GLN A 753 15.00 7.87 -11.17
N VAL A 754 15.67 7.22 -12.12
CA VAL A 754 16.06 7.82 -13.39
C VAL A 754 15.73 6.88 -14.56
N LEU A 755 15.10 7.41 -15.60
CA LEU A 755 14.89 6.72 -16.88
C LEU A 755 15.65 7.46 -17.98
N VAL A 756 16.07 6.73 -19.01
CA VAL A 756 16.71 7.29 -20.20
C VAL A 756 15.92 6.87 -21.43
N ALA A 757 15.37 7.85 -22.13
CA ALA A 757 14.62 7.65 -23.35
C ALA A 757 15.54 7.61 -24.59
N ARG A 758 15.09 6.94 -25.65
CA ARG A 758 15.84 6.78 -26.91
C ARG A 758 15.95 8.08 -27.70
N ASP A 759 15.00 8.98 -27.50
CA ASP A 759 14.99 10.34 -28.06
C ASP A 759 15.95 11.31 -27.36
N GLY A 760 16.72 10.84 -26.37
CA GLY A 760 17.75 11.61 -25.69
C GLY A 760 17.28 12.38 -24.45
N TRP A 761 16.03 12.20 -24.03
CA TRP A 761 15.54 12.71 -22.74
C TRP A 761 15.96 11.81 -21.57
N THR A 762 16.36 12.44 -20.48
CA THR A 762 16.57 11.79 -19.17
C THR A 762 15.47 12.25 -18.23
N LEU A 763 14.77 11.31 -17.61
CA LEU A 763 13.64 11.55 -16.72
C LEU A 763 14.04 11.27 -15.27
N PHE A 764 13.63 12.15 -14.36
CA PHE A 764 13.93 12.06 -12.93
C PHE A 764 12.63 12.13 -12.12
N THR A 765 12.47 11.19 -11.18
CA THR A 765 11.38 11.25 -10.19
C THR A 765 11.76 12.05 -8.94
N THR A 766 13.04 12.45 -8.83
CA THR A 766 13.52 13.52 -7.94
C THR A 766 14.41 14.47 -8.75
N PRO A 767 13.95 15.68 -9.09
CA PRO A 767 14.66 16.62 -9.94
C PRO A 767 16.04 17.01 -9.38
N PRO A 768 17.10 17.07 -10.20
CA PRO A 768 18.35 17.70 -9.83
C PRO A 768 18.19 19.21 -9.63
N ALA A 769 18.97 19.80 -8.73
CA ALA A 769 18.98 21.24 -8.49
C ALA A 769 19.35 22.01 -9.78
N PRO A 770 18.85 23.23 -10.00
CA PRO A 770 18.13 24.10 -9.04
C PRO A 770 16.61 23.85 -8.96
N PHE A 771 16.09 22.80 -9.59
CA PHE A 771 14.66 22.47 -9.52
C PHE A 771 14.32 21.97 -8.13
N ALA A 772 13.09 22.21 -7.68
CA ALA A 772 12.64 21.70 -6.41
C ALA A 772 12.49 20.17 -6.45
N PRO A 773 12.87 19.45 -5.37
CA PRO A 773 12.78 17.99 -5.32
C PRO A 773 11.34 17.46 -5.27
N GLN A 774 10.35 18.30 -4.96
CA GLN A 774 8.91 18.00 -5.01
C GLN A 774 8.35 18.03 -6.45
N GLY A 775 8.87 17.19 -7.33
CA GLY A 775 8.45 17.17 -8.72
C GLY A 775 8.94 15.96 -9.50
N VAL A 776 8.56 15.90 -10.77
CA VAL A 776 9.21 15.05 -11.78
C VAL A 776 9.77 15.94 -12.89
N ARG A 777 10.82 15.50 -13.58
CA ARG A 777 11.54 16.34 -14.54
C ARG A 777 12.12 15.55 -15.70
N GLY A 778 12.11 16.15 -16.89
CA GLY A 778 12.91 15.72 -18.02
C GLY A 778 13.99 16.74 -18.38
N MET A 779 15.14 16.24 -18.81
CA MET A 779 16.27 17.04 -19.33
C MET A 779 16.81 16.38 -20.59
N ASN A 780 17.25 17.18 -21.56
CA ASN A 780 18.00 16.66 -22.70
C ASN A 780 19.37 17.34 -22.85
N ALA A 781 20.23 16.77 -23.69
CA ALA A 781 21.57 17.30 -23.95
C ALA A 781 21.56 18.67 -24.65
N GLY A 782 20.46 19.05 -25.30
CA GLY A 782 20.27 20.36 -25.93
C GLY A 782 19.97 21.50 -24.96
N GLY A 783 19.85 21.21 -23.65
CA GLY A 783 19.57 22.21 -22.61
C GLY A 783 18.09 22.49 -22.39
N ALA A 784 17.19 21.87 -23.17
CA ALA A 784 15.77 21.92 -22.91
C ALA A 784 15.44 21.09 -21.66
N ALA A 785 14.49 21.58 -20.88
CA ALA A 785 14.11 20.94 -19.63
C ALA A 785 12.69 21.29 -19.23
N TRP A 786 11.99 20.33 -18.66
CA TRP A 786 10.67 20.51 -18.11
C TRP A 786 10.57 20.01 -16.68
N SER A 787 9.63 20.56 -15.92
CA SER A 787 9.33 20.10 -14.57
C SER A 787 7.82 20.05 -14.38
N TYR A 788 7.36 19.07 -13.62
CA TYR A 788 5.96 18.90 -13.27
C TYR A 788 5.85 18.75 -11.74
N PRO A 789 4.86 19.37 -11.08
CA PRO A 789 4.70 19.25 -9.63
C PRO A 789 4.36 17.84 -9.15
N SER A 790 5.03 17.38 -8.09
CA SER A 790 4.70 16.19 -7.32
C SER A 790 5.00 16.50 -5.86
N LEU A 791 4.01 17.08 -5.19
CA LEU A 791 4.18 17.66 -3.85
C LEU A 791 4.15 16.61 -2.72
N TRP A 792 3.56 15.43 -2.99
CA TRP A 792 3.51 14.28 -2.08
C TRP A 792 4.03 13.02 -2.75
N PRO A 793 5.33 12.91 -3.08
CA PRO A 793 5.84 11.63 -3.55
C PRO A 793 5.75 10.59 -2.42
N GLY A 794 5.55 9.32 -2.74
CA GLY A 794 5.62 8.19 -1.80
C GLY A 794 4.36 7.90 -0.99
N LEU A 795 4.37 6.72 -0.35
CA LEU A 795 3.30 6.19 0.49
C LEU A 795 2.96 7.11 1.66
N HIS A 796 3.91 7.35 2.56
CA HIS A 796 3.67 8.09 3.80
C HIS A 796 3.23 9.54 3.59
N ALA A 797 3.73 10.20 2.55
CA ALA A 797 3.30 11.57 2.26
C ALA A 797 1.86 11.58 1.73
N SER A 798 1.50 10.60 0.88
CA SER A 798 0.16 10.54 0.26
C SER A 798 -0.98 10.46 1.26
N HIS A 799 -0.74 9.88 2.44
CA HIS A 799 -1.73 9.78 3.51
C HIS A 799 -2.22 11.14 4.04
N ALA A 800 -1.39 12.19 3.92
CA ALA A 800 -1.75 13.56 4.26
C ALA A 800 -2.01 14.43 3.02
N ALA A 801 -2.03 13.84 1.83
CA ALA A 801 -2.28 14.57 0.60
C ALA A 801 -3.76 14.92 0.46
N PRO A 802 -4.12 16.08 -0.10
CA PRO A 802 -5.49 16.35 -0.48
C PRO A 802 -5.93 15.40 -1.61
N VAL A 803 -7.25 15.31 -1.80
CA VAL A 803 -7.82 14.74 -3.02
C VAL A 803 -7.46 15.64 -4.21
N PRO A 804 -7.13 15.11 -5.39
CA PRO A 804 -6.80 15.94 -6.55
C PRO A 804 -8.02 16.82 -6.90
N ALA A 805 -7.81 18.13 -6.96
CA ALA A 805 -8.88 19.10 -7.22
C ALA A 805 -9.10 19.34 -8.72
N ARG A 806 -8.13 18.99 -9.56
CA ARG A 806 -8.18 19.15 -11.02
C ARG A 806 -7.38 18.06 -11.73
N PRO A 807 -7.70 17.78 -13.00
CA PRO A 807 -6.95 16.83 -13.82
C PRO A 807 -5.44 17.15 -13.85
N GLY A 808 -4.63 16.10 -13.77
CA GLY A 808 -3.17 16.19 -13.82
C GLY A 808 -2.48 16.53 -12.50
N GLU A 809 -3.17 16.62 -11.36
CA GLU A 809 -2.49 16.72 -10.05
C GLU A 809 -1.89 15.37 -9.64
N LEU A 810 -0.57 15.34 -9.49
CA LEU A 810 0.15 14.14 -9.06
C LEU A 810 0.05 13.96 -7.55
N ILE A 811 -0.56 12.86 -7.11
CA ILE A 811 -0.73 12.49 -5.71
C ILE A 811 -0.02 11.17 -5.42
N GLY A 812 0.79 11.16 -4.36
CA GLY A 812 1.39 9.93 -3.85
C GLY A 812 2.37 9.24 -4.78
N THR A 813 3.07 9.94 -5.68
CA THR A 813 3.86 9.28 -6.73
C THR A 813 4.96 8.39 -6.13
N THR A 814 4.89 7.09 -6.37
CA THR A 814 5.82 6.11 -5.82
C THR A 814 6.90 5.79 -6.86
N ARG A 815 6.58 4.97 -7.86
CA ARG A 815 7.59 4.43 -8.78
C ARG A 815 7.23 4.43 -10.25
N VAL A 816 8.26 4.34 -11.09
CA VAL A 816 8.10 4.13 -12.54
C VAL A 816 7.69 2.68 -12.86
N LEU A 817 6.86 2.51 -13.89
CA LEU A 817 6.23 1.22 -14.26
C LEU A 817 7.00 0.41 -15.32
N GLY A 818 8.17 0.89 -15.75
CA GLY A 818 9.00 0.29 -16.78
C GLY A 818 9.83 1.33 -17.53
N ASN A 819 10.58 0.90 -18.55
CA ASN A 819 11.29 1.80 -19.44
C ASN A 819 10.31 2.57 -20.37
N PRO A 820 10.71 3.75 -20.90
CA PRO A 820 9.87 4.49 -21.85
C PRO A 820 9.56 3.67 -23.12
N PHE A 821 8.29 3.62 -23.53
CA PHE A 821 7.81 2.86 -24.68
C PHE A 821 7.19 3.80 -25.74
N ASP A 822 7.24 3.44 -27.02
CA ASP A 822 6.62 4.31 -28.05
C ASP A 822 5.08 4.27 -27.93
N ALA A 823 4.43 5.42 -28.11
CA ALA A 823 2.98 5.44 -28.28
C ALA A 823 2.56 4.57 -29.48
N PRO A 824 1.44 3.83 -29.39
CA PRO A 824 0.96 3.00 -30.50
C PRO A 824 0.72 3.81 -31.77
N ALA A 825 1.12 3.28 -32.92
CA ALA A 825 0.81 3.90 -34.20
C ALA A 825 -0.71 3.99 -34.41
N PRO A 826 -1.25 5.06 -35.02
CA PRO A 826 -0.55 6.17 -35.68
C PRO A 826 -0.38 7.43 -34.79
N SER A 827 -0.18 7.27 -33.48
CA SER A 827 0.16 8.39 -32.59
C SER A 827 1.46 9.10 -32.97
N ASP A 828 1.50 10.42 -32.80
CA ASP A 828 2.70 11.26 -32.94
C ASP A 828 3.24 11.75 -31.58
N ALA A 829 2.78 11.15 -30.47
CA ALA A 829 3.19 11.51 -29.13
C ALA A 829 4.68 11.20 -28.85
N GLY A 830 5.30 10.29 -29.59
CA GLY A 830 6.66 9.82 -29.34
C GLY A 830 6.70 8.77 -28.22
N GLN A 831 7.75 8.78 -27.40
CA GLN A 831 7.86 7.88 -26.26
C GLN A 831 7.02 8.35 -25.08
N LEU A 832 6.37 7.39 -24.42
CA LEU A 832 5.58 7.53 -23.21
C LEU A 832 6.30 6.86 -22.03
N TRP A 833 6.04 7.37 -20.83
CA TRP A 833 6.45 6.75 -19.58
C TRP A 833 5.35 6.92 -18.53
N ALA A 834 5.36 6.07 -17.51
CA ALA A 834 4.32 6.05 -16.48
C ALA A 834 4.89 5.96 -15.06
N ILE A 835 4.17 6.57 -14.12
CA ILE A 835 4.42 6.56 -12.68
C ILE A 835 3.11 6.35 -11.93
N ASN A 836 3.07 5.46 -10.93
CA ASN A 836 1.86 5.26 -10.11
C ASN A 836 1.84 6.18 -8.90
N GLY A 837 0.64 6.47 -8.43
CA GLY A 837 0.37 7.07 -7.13
C GLY A 837 -0.08 6.01 -6.13
N ASN A 838 0.17 6.25 -4.84
CA ASN A 838 -0.30 5.36 -3.77
C ASN A 838 -1.82 5.17 -3.83
N GLU A 839 -2.59 6.25 -4.00
CA GLU A 839 -4.06 6.26 -3.96
C GLU A 839 -4.74 5.63 -5.21
N GLY A 840 -4.02 4.79 -5.96
CA GLY A 840 -4.58 3.96 -7.03
C GLY A 840 -4.60 4.58 -8.43
N SER A 841 -4.10 5.81 -8.60
CA SER A 841 -3.95 6.47 -9.92
C SER A 841 -2.63 6.10 -10.61
N VAL A 842 -2.62 6.15 -11.94
CA VAL A 842 -1.39 6.02 -12.74
C VAL A 842 -1.29 7.15 -13.76
N TYR A 843 -0.15 7.84 -13.77
CA TYR A 843 0.05 9.04 -14.57
C TYR A 843 0.94 8.74 -15.77
N LEU A 844 0.45 9.03 -16.97
CA LEU A 844 1.18 8.88 -18.23
C LEU A 844 1.70 10.23 -18.73
N PHE A 845 2.94 10.23 -19.20
CA PHE A 845 3.62 11.39 -19.73
C PHE A 845 4.33 11.04 -21.03
N THR A 846 4.49 12.04 -21.90
CA THR A 846 5.51 12.00 -22.95
C THR A 846 6.89 12.29 -22.35
N THR A 847 7.95 11.77 -22.97
CA THR A 847 9.35 11.99 -22.55
C THR A 847 9.78 13.47 -22.58
N ASP A 848 9.18 14.27 -23.46
CA ASP A 848 9.39 15.71 -23.59
C ASP A 848 8.40 16.56 -22.75
N GLY A 849 7.65 15.93 -21.84
CA GLY A 849 7.03 16.60 -20.70
C GLY A 849 5.61 17.10 -20.88
N LEU A 850 4.84 16.56 -21.82
CA LEU A 850 3.38 16.71 -21.85
C LEU A 850 2.72 15.61 -21.01
N PHE A 851 1.85 16.00 -20.08
CA PHE A 851 0.92 15.10 -19.39
C PHE A 851 -0.06 14.50 -20.40
N VAL A 852 -0.20 13.17 -20.42
CA VAL A 852 -1.06 12.46 -21.39
C VAL A 852 -2.39 12.09 -20.74
N ALA A 853 -2.34 11.38 -19.62
CA ALA A 853 -3.54 10.89 -18.96
C ALA A 853 -3.30 10.49 -17.50
N THR A 854 -4.37 10.56 -16.71
CA THR A 854 -4.54 9.87 -15.44
C THR A 854 -5.36 8.61 -15.73
N LEU A 855 -4.72 7.45 -15.66
CA LEU A 855 -5.40 6.16 -15.68
C LEU A 855 -5.87 5.83 -14.27
N PHE A 856 -7.10 5.33 -14.17
CA PHE A 856 -7.77 5.02 -12.90
C PHE A 856 -8.02 6.26 -12.04
N LYS A 857 -8.92 6.13 -11.07
CA LYS A 857 -9.24 7.19 -10.12
C LYS A 857 -8.41 7.08 -8.86
N ASP A 858 -8.21 8.23 -8.23
CA ASP A 858 -7.89 8.29 -6.80
C ASP A 858 -9.00 7.55 -6.02
N THR A 859 -8.62 6.66 -5.13
CA THR A 859 -9.54 5.81 -4.36
C THR A 859 -10.59 6.63 -3.59
N ARG A 860 -10.25 7.86 -3.19
CA ARG A 860 -11.14 8.78 -2.45
C ARG A 860 -12.22 9.40 -3.34
N LEU A 861 -12.02 9.37 -4.66
CA LEU A 861 -12.98 9.82 -5.68
C LEU A 861 -13.78 8.67 -6.28
N ASP A 862 -13.37 7.42 -6.06
CA ASP A 862 -14.08 6.23 -6.54
C ASP A 862 -15.01 5.66 -5.46
N THR A 863 -16.15 6.31 -5.25
CA THR A 863 -17.14 5.90 -4.24
C THR A 863 -18.06 4.78 -4.72
N ALA A 864 -17.96 4.35 -5.98
CA ALA A 864 -18.75 3.25 -6.51
C ALA A 864 -18.17 1.90 -6.04
N PRO A 865 -19.01 0.92 -5.69
CA PRO A 865 -18.51 -0.42 -5.39
C PRO A 865 -17.83 -1.02 -6.64
N PRO A 866 -16.72 -1.78 -6.46
CA PRO A 866 -16.05 -2.41 -7.59
C PRO A 866 -16.97 -3.42 -8.28
N PRO A 867 -16.78 -3.68 -9.59
CA PRO A 867 -17.62 -4.62 -10.33
C PRO A 867 -17.63 -6.01 -9.68
N THR A 868 -18.81 -6.60 -9.53
CA THR A 868 -18.99 -7.92 -8.89
C THR A 868 -18.69 -9.09 -9.83
N GLU A 869 -18.38 -8.82 -11.10
CA GLU A 869 -18.03 -9.83 -12.10
C GLU A 869 -16.86 -9.34 -12.95
N ALA A 870 -15.99 -10.29 -13.32
CA ALA A 870 -14.85 -10.04 -14.19
C ALA A 870 -15.10 -10.67 -15.57
N THR A 871 -15.46 -9.84 -16.56
CA THR A 871 -15.67 -10.27 -17.94
C THR A 871 -14.64 -9.60 -18.84
N ARG A 872 -14.01 -10.36 -19.73
CA ARG A 872 -13.06 -9.81 -20.70
C ARG A 872 -13.69 -8.65 -21.49
N GLY A 873 -12.99 -7.54 -21.60
CA GLY A 873 -13.45 -6.30 -22.22
C GLY A 873 -14.18 -5.35 -21.27
N LEU A 874 -14.36 -5.70 -20.00
CA LEU A 874 -14.83 -4.78 -18.97
C LEU A 874 -13.87 -3.59 -18.86
N ASP A 875 -14.40 -2.38 -19.00
CA ASP A 875 -13.62 -1.15 -18.87
C ASP A 875 -13.51 -0.75 -17.39
N LEU A 876 -12.26 -0.71 -16.90
CA LEU A 876 -11.92 -0.35 -15.53
C LEU A 876 -11.27 1.04 -15.44
N ALA A 877 -11.27 1.83 -16.53
CA ALA A 877 -10.62 3.15 -16.52
C ALA A 877 -11.22 4.12 -15.49
N THR A 878 -12.49 3.93 -15.13
CA THR A 878 -13.22 4.78 -14.16
C THR A 878 -13.17 4.26 -12.73
N THR A 879 -12.52 3.13 -12.48
CA THR A 879 -12.34 2.57 -11.12
C THR A 879 -11.00 2.99 -10.54
N SER A 880 -10.78 2.79 -9.25
CA SER A 880 -9.48 2.92 -8.60
C SER A 880 -8.74 1.58 -8.55
N LEU A 881 -7.40 1.63 -8.56
CA LEU A 881 -6.57 0.47 -8.19
C LEU A 881 -6.44 0.29 -6.67
N GLY A 882 -6.98 1.22 -5.88
CA GLY A 882 -6.86 1.26 -4.43
C GLY A 882 -5.48 1.70 -3.94
N PRO A 883 -5.33 1.92 -2.61
CA PRO A 883 -4.05 2.20 -1.98
C PRO A 883 -3.08 1.01 -2.15
N GLU A 884 -1.77 1.27 -2.01
CA GLU A 884 -0.74 0.22 -1.91
C GLU A 884 -0.66 -0.75 -3.10
N CYS A 885 -1.06 -0.29 -4.29
CA CYS A 885 -0.74 -0.95 -5.56
C CYS A 885 0.77 -0.80 -5.85
N PHE A 886 1.62 -1.56 -5.16
CA PHE A 886 3.07 -1.43 -5.20
C PHE A 886 3.70 -1.94 -6.49
N HIS A 887 3.11 -2.95 -7.13
CA HIS A 887 3.79 -3.67 -8.20
C HIS A 887 3.20 -3.53 -9.62
N PRO A 888 2.64 -2.38 -10.07
CA PRO A 888 2.17 -2.26 -11.45
C PRO A 888 3.28 -2.22 -12.51
N THR A 889 3.05 -2.80 -13.68
CA THR A 889 3.95 -2.72 -14.82
C THR A 889 3.20 -2.35 -16.09
N ILE A 890 3.87 -1.66 -17.02
CA ILE A 890 3.30 -1.32 -18.34
C ILE A 890 4.29 -1.68 -19.44
N VAL A 891 3.79 -2.35 -20.48
CA VAL A 891 4.58 -2.77 -21.64
C VAL A 891 3.81 -2.50 -22.93
N ARG A 892 4.53 -2.12 -23.98
CA ARG A 892 4.03 -2.19 -25.35
C ARG A 892 4.48 -3.51 -25.95
N ALA A 893 3.53 -4.37 -26.32
CA ALA A 893 3.84 -5.64 -26.95
C ALA A 893 4.13 -5.47 -28.46
N ASP A 894 4.79 -6.47 -29.05
CA ASP A 894 5.13 -6.51 -30.48
C ASP A 894 3.89 -6.51 -31.40
N ASP A 895 2.72 -6.89 -30.88
CA ASP A 895 1.44 -6.74 -31.60
C ASP A 895 0.91 -5.29 -31.66
N GLY A 896 1.64 -4.35 -31.05
CA GLY A 896 1.35 -2.92 -31.06
C GLY A 896 0.47 -2.45 -29.91
N ASN A 897 -0.16 -3.36 -29.16
CA ASN A 897 -1.01 -3.00 -28.02
C ASN A 897 -0.18 -2.65 -26.78
N VAL A 898 -0.78 -1.86 -25.89
CA VAL A 898 -0.22 -1.53 -24.58
C VAL A 898 -0.96 -2.32 -23.52
N TYR A 899 -0.20 -3.11 -22.76
CA TYR A 899 -0.70 -3.91 -21.66
C TYR A 899 -0.17 -3.38 -20.35
N MET A 900 -1.02 -3.44 -19.33
CA MET A 900 -0.69 -3.05 -17.99
C MET A 900 -1.10 -4.15 -17.03
N GLN A 901 -0.21 -4.55 -16.14
CA GLN A 901 -0.57 -5.31 -14.96
C GLN A 901 -0.65 -4.32 -13.79
N ALA A 902 -1.75 -4.32 -13.06
CA ALA A 902 -1.98 -3.35 -11.98
C ALA A 902 -2.99 -3.88 -10.95
N GLY A 903 -3.04 -3.26 -9.76
CA GLY A 903 -3.96 -3.63 -8.68
C GLY A 903 -3.46 -4.78 -7.82
N SER A 904 -4.08 -4.94 -6.64
CA SER A 904 -3.66 -5.90 -5.60
C SER A 904 -3.65 -7.36 -6.04
N THR A 905 -4.50 -7.74 -7.00
CA THR A 905 -4.55 -9.10 -7.55
C THR A 905 -4.01 -9.21 -8.98
N ALA A 906 -3.32 -8.16 -9.43
CA ALA A 906 -2.60 -8.14 -10.70
C ALA A 906 -3.40 -8.53 -11.96
N PRO A 907 -4.63 -8.04 -12.19
CA PRO A 907 -5.30 -8.20 -13.48
C PRO A 907 -4.44 -7.69 -14.65
N LEU A 908 -4.50 -8.41 -15.77
CA LEU A 908 -3.92 -7.97 -17.03
C LEU A 908 -4.95 -7.10 -17.77
N LEU A 909 -4.56 -5.86 -18.04
CA LEU A 909 -5.39 -4.83 -18.64
C LEU A 909 -4.79 -4.40 -19.98
N ARG A 910 -5.64 -4.12 -20.97
CA ARG A 910 -5.22 -3.50 -22.23
C ARG A 910 -5.64 -2.04 -22.24
N ILE A 911 -4.67 -1.15 -22.46
CA ILE A 911 -4.90 0.29 -22.52
C ILE A 911 -5.21 0.67 -23.98
N VAL A 912 -6.37 1.28 -24.21
CA VAL A 912 -6.89 1.60 -25.55
C VAL A 912 -7.10 3.09 -25.71
N GLY A 913 -6.85 3.63 -26.90
CA GLY A 913 -7.04 5.04 -27.26
C GLY A 913 -5.72 5.82 -27.37
N LEU A 914 -4.59 5.24 -26.96
CA LEU A 914 -3.27 5.87 -27.05
C LEU A 914 -2.82 6.10 -28.50
N GLU A 915 -3.31 5.28 -29.44
CA GLU A 915 -3.15 5.45 -30.89
C GLU A 915 -3.80 6.73 -31.43
N GLY A 916 -4.74 7.32 -30.67
CA GLY A 916 -5.46 8.54 -30.99
C GLY A 916 -4.80 9.82 -30.45
N VAL A 917 -3.70 9.73 -29.71
CA VAL A 917 -2.99 10.92 -29.20
C VAL A 917 -2.38 11.68 -30.38
N ARG A 918 -2.63 12.98 -30.46
CA ARG A 918 -2.10 13.88 -31.50
C ARG A 918 -1.44 15.10 -30.89
N ARG A 919 -0.28 15.52 -31.40
CA ARG A 919 0.34 16.80 -31.06
C ARG A 919 -0.52 17.93 -31.63
N LEU A 920 -0.71 18.98 -30.84
CA LEU A 920 -1.28 20.22 -31.34
C LEU A 920 -0.17 21.04 -32.02
N PRO A 921 -0.47 21.82 -33.07
CA PRO A 921 0.50 22.72 -33.68
C PRO A 921 1.10 23.65 -32.63
N ASP A 922 2.42 23.82 -32.66
CA ASP A 922 3.08 24.77 -31.79
C ASP A 922 2.63 26.20 -32.12
N GLN A 923 2.50 27.01 -31.09
CA GLN A 923 2.13 28.42 -31.23
C GLN A 923 3.21 29.30 -30.61
N GLN A 924 3.36 30.49 -31.15
CA GLN A 924 4.16 31.54 -30.51
C GLN A 924 3.22 32.60 -29.95
N ILE A 925 3.45 32.98 -28.70
CA ILE A 925 2.76 34.07 -28.03
C ILE A 925 3.79 35.11 -27.60
N THR A 926 3.48 36.39 -27.79
CA THR A 926 4.34 37.48 -27.32
C THR A 926 3.59 38.26 -26.25
N LEU A 927 4.17 38.32 -25.06
CA LEU A 927 3.65 39.08 -23.94
C LEU A 927 4.29 40.46 -23.86
N SER A 928 3.45 41.49 -23.88
CA SER A 928 3.86 42.85 -23.55
C SER A 928 3.90 43.06 -22.03
N ALA A 929 4.68 44.06 -21.59
CA ALA A 929 4.68 44.47 -20.18
C ALA A 929 3.27 44.90 -19.72
N GLN A 930 2.46 45.50 -20.60
CA GLN A 930 1.10 45.93 -20.28
C GLN A 930 0.18 44.74 -19.98
N GLN A 931 0.23 43.67 -20.79
CA GLN A 931 -0.57 42.46 -20.54
C GLN A 931 -0.23 41.79 -19.20
N LEU A 932 1.04 41.81 -18.78
CA LEU A 932 1.46 41.30 -17.48
C LEU A 932 1.01 42.20 -16.32
N VAL A 933 0.98 43.53 -16.51
CA VAL A 933 0.42 44.48 -15.53
C VAL A 933 -1.09 44.27 -15.38
N ASP A 934 -1.80 44.04 -16.48
CA ASP A 934 -3.23 43.75 -16.47
C ASP A 934 -3.53 42.42 -15.76
N ALA A 935 -2.74 41.37 -16.03
CA ALA A 935 -2.80 40.09 -15.33
C ALA A 935 -2.52 40.21 -13.82
N GLN A 936 -1.53 41.01 -13.43
CA GLN A 936 -1.26 41.28 -12.02
C GLN A 936 -2.39 42.03 -11.31
N ARG A 937 -3.02 43.00 -11.99
CA ARG A 937 -4.15 43.75 -11.44
C ARG A 937 -5.34 42.82 -11.20
N GLU A 938 -5.72 42.04 -12.21
CA GLU A 938 -6.83 41.09 -12.13
C GLU A 938 -6.57 39.96 -11.11
N ALA A 939 -5.35 39.42 -11.04
CA ALA A 939 -4.98 38.42 -10.03
C ALA A 939 -4.99 38.98 -8.60
N ARG A 940 -4.60 40.25 -8.39
CA ARG A 940 -4.69 40.91 -7.07
C ARG A 940 -6.12 41.21 -6.68
N GLU A 941 -6.95 41.67 -7.62
CA GLU A 941 -8.37 41.91 -7.38
C GLU A 941 -9.11 40.59 -7.11
N SER A 942 -8.78 39.52 -7.84
CA SER A 942 -9.31 38.17 -7.61
C SER A 942 -8.84 37.57 -6.28
N ALA A 943 -7.56 37.68 -5.95
CA ALA A 943 -7.01 37.25 -4.66
C ALA A 943 -7.58 38.08 -3.49
N ALA A 944 -7.84 39.38 -3.68
CA ALA A 944 -8.49 40.23 -2.68
C ALA A 944 -9.97 39.85 -2.48
N ARG A 945 -10.68 39.48 -3.55
CA ARG A 945 -12.05 38.92 -3.48
C ARG A 945 -12.07 37.58 -2.75
N VAL A 946 -11.20 36.65 -3.11
CA VAL A 946 -11.08 35.33 -2.44
C VAL A 946 -10.65 35.50 -0.98
N ALA A 947 -9.66 36.34 -0.69
CA ALA A 947 -9.24 36.64 0.68
C ALA A 947 -10.38 37.29 1.49
N SER A 948 -11.19 38.17 0.89
CA SER A 948 -12.37 38.75 1.56
C SER A 948 -13.50 37.73 1.81
N ALA A 949 -13.52 36.62 1.07
CA ALA A 949 -14.44 35.49 1.26
C ALA A 949 -13.87 34.38 2.17
N SER A 950 -12.55 34.33 2.38
CA SER A 950 -11.84 33.24 3.08
C SER A 950 -11.14 33.67 4.38
N VAL A 951 -11.40 34.88 4.90
CA VAL A 951 -10.89 35.26 6.22
C VAL A 951 -11.68 34.52 7.30
N GLY A 952 -11.05 33.51 7.90
CA GLY A 952 -11.31 33.12 9.28
C GLY A 952 -12.40 32.07 9.46
N ASN A 953 -12.00 30.90 9.95
CA ASN A 953 -12.27 30.59 11.35
C ASN A 953 -11.55 29.31 11.75
N THR A 954 -10.51 29.44 12.59
CA THR A 954 -10.08 28.36 13.49
C THR A 954 -10.99 28.28 14.71
N VAL A 955 -12.10 29.02 14.72
CA VAL A 955 -13.09 29.12 15.79
C VAL A 955 -14.49 28.88 15.22
N LEU A 956 -15.19 27.84 15.66
CA LEU A 956 -16.58 27.57 15.33
C LEU A 956 -17.42 27.95 16.54
N ASP A 957 -18.38 28.86 16.38
CA ASP A 957 -19.29 29.20 17.48
C ASP A 957 -20.33 28.11 17.63
N VAL A 958 -20.41 27.56 18.84
CA VAL A 958 -21.40 26.58 19.24
C VAL A 958 -22.45 27.32 20.06
N THR A 959 -23.57 27.62 19.43
CA THR A 959 -24.63 28.42 20.05
C THR A 959 -25.37 27.60 21.10
N ILE A 960 -25.52 28.17 22.29
CA ILE A 960 -26.34 27.64 23.38
C ILE A 960 -27.72 28.28 23.28
N HIS A 961 -28.69 27.48 22.84
CA HIS A 961 -30.07 27.92 22.70
C HIS A 961 -30.79 27.85 24.06
N THR A 962 -31.63 28.85 24.32
CA THR A 962 -32.48 28.89 25.52
C THR A 962 -33.65 27.91 25.46
N GLU A 963 -34.05 27.52 24.25
CA GLU A 963 -35.05 26.48 24.02
C GLU A 963 -34.44 25.08 24.10
N ALA A 964 -35.23 24.10 24.57
CA ALA A 964 -34.79 22.71 24.68
C ALA A 964 -34.97 21.90 23.39
N SER A 965 -35.70 22.42 22.39
CA SER A 965 -36.04 21.68 21.17
C SER A 965 -35.21 22.15 19.98
N ALA A 966 -34.53 21.23 19.30
CA ALA A 966 -33.77 21.48 18.07
C ALA A 966 -34.58 21.21 16.78
N GLN A 967 -35.92 21.26 16.84
CA GLN A 967 -36.77 20.85 15.72
C GLN A 967 -36.58 21.75 14.48
N ASN A 968 -36.49 23.07 14.68
CA ASN A 968 -36.36 24.07 13.62
C ASN A 968 -34.90 24.41 13.25
N TRP A 969 -33.94 23.74 13.86
CA TRP A 969 -32.50 23.90 13.59
C TRP A 969 -32.00 22.78 12.65
N PRO A 970 -31.09 23.02 11.70
CA PRO A 970 -30.45 24.29 11.37
C PRO A 970 -31.39 25.27 10.63
N ASP A 971 -31.17 26.57 10.84
CA ASP A 971 -31.91 27.69 10.25
C ASP A 971 -30.97 28.67 9.51
N SER A 972 -31.49 29.82 9.08
CA SER A 972 -30.69 30.83 8.36
C SER A 972 -29.60 31.51 9.20
N ALA A 973 -29.67 31.42 10.53
CA ALA A 973 -28.66 31.98 11.44
C ALA A 973 -27.56 30.95 11.79
N THR A 974 -27.72 29.70 11.35
CA THR A 974 -26.78 28.62 11.67
C THR A 974 -25.41 28.88 11.04
N GLN A 975 -24.37 28.89 11.87
CA GLN A 975 -22.99 28.96 11.41
C GLN A 975 -22.53 27.57 10.94
N TRP A 976 -22.13 27.49 9.68
CA TRP A 976 -21.61 26.27 9.07
C TRP A 976 -20.09 26.30 8.98
N ALA A 977 -19.46 25.23 9.46
CA ALA A 977 -18.08 24.87 9.18
C ALA A 977 -18.00 24.17 7.81
N ASN A 978 -17.19 24.70 6.90
CA ASN A 978 -16.92 24.02 5.64
C ASN A 978 -15.94 22.86 5.87
N ILE A 979 -16.40 21.62 5.65
CA ILE A 979 -15.59 20.41 5.80
C ILE A 979 -14.76 20.18 4.54
N ASP A 980 -15.42 20.21 3.37
CA ASP A 980 -14.80 19.84 2.09
C ASP A 980 -15.60 20.41 0.91
N THR A 981 -14.92 20.63 -0.22
CA THR A 981 -15.52 21.11 -1.47
C THR A 981 -14.93 20.30 -2.62
N ARG A 982 -15.78 19.61 -3.39
CA ARG A 982 -15.38 18.69 -4.46
C ARG A 982 -15.95 19.13 -5.80
N THR A 983 -15.14 19.08 -6.85
CA THR A 983 -15.62 19.22 -8.23
C THR A 983 -16.15 17.86 -8.72
N VAL A 984 -17.46 17.75 -8.92
CA VAL A 984 -18.12 16.55 -9.44
C VAL A 984 -18.31 16.68 -10.95
N GLN A 985 -18.00 15.62 -11.71
CA GLN A 985 -18.24 15.60 -13.15
C GLN A 985 -19.74 15.39 -13.45
N VAL A 986 -20.31 16.23 -14.31
CA VAL A 986 -21.70 16.18 -14.76
C VAL A 986 -21.74 15.95 -16.27
N GLY A 987 -22.18 14.75 -16.68
CA GLY A 987 -22.13 14.30 -18.07
C GLY A 987 -20.70 14.05 -18.58
N ASP A 988 -20.53 13.93 -19.89
CA ASP A 988 -19.23 13.58 -20.48
C ASP A 988 -18.18 14.73 -20.36
N TRP A 989 -18.62 15.99 -20.17
CA TRP A 989 -17.77 17.18 -20.31
C TRP A 989 -18.02 18.32 -19.30
N GLY A 990 -18.96 18.17 -18.35
CA GLY A 990 -19.32 19.22 -17.37
C GLY A 990 -18.71 19.01 -15.98
N HIS A 991 -18.59 20.09 -15.21
CA HIS A 991 -18.11 20.08 -13.82
C HIS A 991 -18.98 20.98 -12.94
N GLN A 992 -19.23 20.57 -11.70
CA GLN A 992 -19.97 21.36 -10.70
C GLN A 992 -19.39 21.12 -9.30
N ASP A 993 -19.27 22.18 -8.51
CA ASP A 993 -18.78 22.07 -7.13
C ASP A 993 -19.87 21.60 -6.17
N SER A 994 -19.48 20.74 -5.24
CA SER A 994 -20.33 20.15 -4.20
C SER A 994 -19.67 20.33 -2.84
N GLU A 995 -20.37 20.96 -1.91
CA GLU A 995 -19.86 21.30 -0.58
C GLU A 995 -20.38 20.35 0.49
N THR A 996 -19.50 19.92 1.40
CA THR A 996 -19.88 19.23 2.64
C THR A 996 -19.65 20.17 3.82
N LYS A 997 -20.68 20.41 4.62
CA LYS A 997 -20.63 21.36 5.75
C LYS A 997 -21.16 20.72 7.03
N ALA A 998 -20.63 21.16 8.18
CA ALA A 998 -21.11 20.75 9.50
C ALA A 998 -21.46 21.94 10.39
N ALA A 999 -22.38 21.77 11.33
CA ALA A 999 -22.72 22.77 12.35
C ALA A 999 -22.96 22.09 13.71
N LEU A 1000 -22.70 22.83 14.78
CA LEU A 1000 -22.84 22.37 16.17
C LEU A 1000 -23.69 23.37 16.97
N ALA A 1001 -24.59 22.86 17.83
CA ALA A 1001 -25.39 23.69 18.74
C ALA A 1001 -25.77 22.92 20.01
N ILE A 1002 -26.06 23.64 21.10
CA ILE A 1002 -26.55 23.08 22.36
C ILE A 1002 -28.03 23.42 22.52
N PHE A 1003 -28.85 22.39 22.75
CA PHE A 1003 -30.26 22.53 23.12
C PHE A 1003 -30.51 21.69 24.37
N GLY A 1004 -30.95 22.32 25.46
CA GLY A 1004 -31.11 21.65 26.74
C GLY A 1004 -29.79 21.02 27.24
N ASP A 1005 -29.81 19.71 27.49
CA ASP A 1005 -28.67 18.92 27.96
C ASP A 1005 -27.96 18.13 26.84
N ARG A 1006 -28.14 18.52 25.57
CA ARG A 1006 -27.65 17.78 24.41
C ARG A 1006 -26.88 18.64 23.42
N LEU A 1007 -25.81 18.06 22.85
CA LEU A 1007 -25.12 18.54 21.68
C LEU A 1007 -25.83 18.04 20.42
N HIS A 1008 -26.14 18.97 19.52
CA HIS A 1008 -26.72 18.69 18.21
C HIS A 1008 -25.67 18.94 17.12
N ILE A 1009 -25.58 18.00 16.18
CA ILE A 1009 -24.68 18.05 15.03
C ILE A 1009 -25.54 18.02 13.77
N ALA A 1010 -25.31 18.94 12.84
CA ALA A 1010 -25.92 18.93 11.51
C ALA A 1010 -24.83 18.79 10.45
N VAL A 1011 -25.01 17.89 9.47
CA VAL A 1011 -24.10 17.71 8.34
C VAL A 1011 -24.88 17.74 7.04
N THR A 1012 -24.48 18.60 6.10
CA THR A 1012 -25.02 18.65 4.73
C THR A 1012 -24.00 18.11 3.74
N THR A 1013 -24.43 17.25 2.83
CA THR A 1013 -23.56 16.62 1.82
C THR A 1013 -24.37 16.10 0.62
N ASP A 1014 -23.68 15.87 -0.50
CA ASP A 1014 -24.21 15.23 -1.72
C ASP A 1014 -24.17 13.70 -1.69
N THR A 1015 -23.76 13.11 -0.56
CA THR A 1015 -23.53 11.67 -0.42
C THR A 1015 -24.64 11.03 0.44
N PRO A 1016 -25.69 10.42 -0.16
CA PRO A 1016 -26.82 9.87 0.60
C PRO A 1016 -26.48 8.64 1.44
N ALA A 1017 -25.37 7.99 1.10
CA ALA A 1017 -24.80 6.83 1.79
C ALA A 1017 -23.69 7.24 2.78
N LEU A 1018 -23.63 8.51 3.23
CA LEU A 1018 -22.53 8.99 4.08
C LEU A 1018 -22.34 8.15 5.35
N LEU A 1019 -23.43 7.65 5.93
CA LEU A 1019 -23.37 6.85 7.15
C LEU A 1019 -23.18 5.35 6.87
N ASP A 1020 -23.22 4.88 5.62
CA ASP A 1020 -23.18 3.46 5.31
C ASP A 1020 -21.83 2.88 5.73
N ASN A 1021 -21.89 1.95 6.66
CA ASN A 1021 -20.71 1.38 7.29
C ASN A 1021 -20.98 -0.09 7.58
N SER A 1022 -20.00 -0.94 7.30
CA SER A 1022 -20.14 -2.37 7.53
C SER A 1022 -20.17 -2.69 9.01
N GLY A 1023 -19.66 -1.77 9.84
CA GLY A 1023 -19.47 -1.97 11.27
C GLY A 1023 -18.63 -3.20 11.54
N GLU A 1024 -17.70 -3.51 10.62
CA GLU A 1024 -16.97 -4.76 10.57
C GLU A 1024 -16.39 -5.09 11.94
N ALA A 1025 -15.86 -4.10 12.66
CA ALA A 1025 -16.09 -4.06 14.09
C ALA A 1025 -16.37 -2.68 14.60
N LEU A 1026 -17.26 -2.64 15.58
CA LEU A 1026 -17.69 -1.42 16.23
C LEU A 1026 -16.49 -0.67 16.84
N GLN A 1027 -15.51 -1.35 17.43
CA GLN A 1027 -14.33 -0.68 17.96
C GLN A 1027 -13.38 -0.12 16.88
N ASN A 1028 -13.60 -0.33 15.58
CA ASN A 1028 -12.95 0.51 14.55
C ASN A 1028 -14.00 1.02 13.56
N LEU A 1029 -15.15 1.46 14.06
CA LEU A 1029 -16.21 2.06 13.24
C LEU A 1029 -15.67 3.22 12.37
N PHE A 1030 -14.56 3.84 12.81
CA PHE A 1030 -13.83 4.84 12.04
C PHE A 1030 -13.17 4.34 10.74
N ALA A 1031 -12.90 3.05 10.58
CA ALA A 1031 -12.14 2.47 9.45
C ALA A 1031 -12.99 1.62 8.49
N THR A 1032 -14.23 1.30 8.86
CA THR A 1032 -15.05 0.26 8.20
C THR A 1032 -16.15 0.81 7.28
N GLY A 1033 -16.07 2.09 6.91
CA GLY A 1033 -17.02 2.72 5.99
C GLY A 1033 -17.23 4.22 6.23
N GLY A 1034 -18.45 4.69 6.00
CA GLY A 1034 -18.82 6.09 6.19
C GLY A 1034 -19.25 6.43 7.63
N GLY A 1035 -19.26 7.72 7.98
CA GLY A 1035 -19.67 8.19 9.30
C GLY A 1035 -19.51 9.70 9.51
N ILE A 1036 -20.06 10.19 10.62
CA ILE A 1036 -19.80 11.54 11.17
C ILE A 1036 -18.81 11.37 12.32
N ASP A 1037 -17.78 12.20 12.36
CA ASP A 1037 -16.65 12.07 13.28
C ASP A 1037 -16.40 13.37 14.04
N LEU A 1038 -16.65 13.35 15.34
CA LEU A 1038 -16.47 14.48 16.25
C LEU A 1038 -15.28 14.19 17.17
N MET A 1039 -14.32 15.10 17.21
CA MET A 1039 -13.21 15.07 18.17
C MET A 1039 -13.35 16.24 19.15
N LEU A 1040 -13.16 15.98 20.44
CA LEU A 1040 -13.43 16.95 21.49
C LEU A 1040 -12.42 16.82 22.64
N GLY A 1041 -11.83 17.95 23.04
CA GLY A 1041 -11.12 18.08 24.31
C GLY A 1041 -12.05 18.61 25.39
N ALA A 1042 -12.71 17.72 26.13
CA ALA A 1042 -13.66 18.05 27.18
C ALA A 1042 -12.99 18.66 28.43
N ASN A 1043 -11.68 18.45 28.61
CA ASN A 1043 -10.88 19.05 29.68
C ASN A 1043 -10.36 20.43 29.27
N ALA A 1044 -10.98 21.49 29.80
CA ALA A 1044 -10.60 22.87 29.51
C ALA A 1044 -9.21 23.28 30.04
N ASP A 1045 -8.66 22.53 31.01
CA ASP A 1045 -7.36 22.82 31.62
C ASP A 1045 -6.20 22.13 30.89
N ALA A 1046 -6.49 21.29 29.89
CA ALA A 1046 -5.47 20.65 29.06
C ALA A 1046 -4.73 21.69 28.20
N ASP A 1047 -3.42 21.50 27.99
CA ASP A 1047 -2.62 22.39 27.13
C ASP A 1047 -3.22 22.44 25.72
N PRO A 1048 -3.65 23.60 25.21
CA PRO A 1048 -4.30 23.72 23.90
C PRO A 1048 -3.37 23.41 22.72
N ASN A 1049 -2.05 23.32 22.94
CA ASN A 1049 -1.07 23.00 21.89
C ASN A 1049 -0.51 21.57 22.02
N ARG A 1050 -1.11 20.71 22.85
CA ARG A 1050 -0.65 19.32 23.07
C ARG A 1050 -0.70 18.51 21.78
N SER A 1051 0.36 17.78 21.50
CA SER A 1051 0.42 16.85 20.35
C SER A 1051 -0.19 15.48 20.65
N ASN A 1052 -0.15 15.06 21.92
CA ASN A 1052 -0.65 13.76 22.36
C ASN A 1052 -1.97 13.93 23.11
N ALA A 1053 -2.87 12.96 22.95
CA ALA A 1053 -4.12 12.92 23.69
C ALA A 1053 -3.89 12.78 25.20
N VAL A 1054 -4.70 13.48 25.99
CA VAL A 1054 -4.69 13.42 27.46
C VAL A 1054 -6.09 13.11 28.00
N GLN A 1055 -6.23 12.97 29.31
CA GLN A 1055 -7.54 12.75 29.94
C GLN A 1055 -8.51 13.88 29.57
N GLY A 1056 -9.66 13.49 29.03
CA GLY A 1056 -10.69 14.39 28.52
C GLY A 1056 -10.66 14.59 27.00
N ASP A 1057 -9.66 14.09 26.29
CA ASP A 1057 -9.70 13.98 24.83
C ASP A 1057 -10.50 12.75 24.41
N GLU A 1058 -11.50 12.97 23.58
CA GLU A 1058 -12.38 11.90 23.11
C GLU A 1058 -12.77 12.09 21.65
N ARG A 1059 -13.19 10.98 21.04
CA ARG A 1059 -13.68 10.93 19.66
C ARG A 1059 -14.98 10.18 19.60
N LEU A 1060 -15.99 10.73 18.93
CA LEU A 1060 -17.28 10.11 18.70
C LEU A 1060 -17.49 9.89 17.21
N VAL A 1061 -17.63 8.62 16.81
CA VAL A 1061 -17.95 8.24 15.43
C VAL A 1061 -19.37 7.71 15.38
N ILE A 1062 -20.19 8.25 14.47
CA ILE A 1062 -21.59 7.88 14.27
C ILE A 1062 -21.80 7.39 12.83
N SER A 1063 -22.37 6.20 12.66
CA SER A 1063 -22.61 5.55 11.37
C SER A 1063 -23.93 4.75 11.36
N ARG A 1064 -24.25 4.14 10.23
CA ARG A 1064 -25.31 3.15 10.05
C ARG A 1064 -24.72 1.80 9.67
N VAL A 1065 -24.98 0.79 10.49
CA VAL A 1065 -24.56 -0.59 10.29
C VAL A 1065 -25.81 -1.45 10.17
N HIS A 1066 -26.02 -2.07 9.01
CA HIS A 1066 -27.24 -2.83 8.69
C HIS A 1066 -28.52 -2.02 9.04
N ASP A 1067 -28.59 -0.77 8.54
CA ASP A 1067 -29.67 0.20 8.79
C ASP A 1067 -29.87 0.66 10.24
N MET A 1068 -29.06 0.18 11.19
CA MET A 1068 -29.11 0.59 12.58
C MET A 1068 -28.08 1.69 12.87
N THR A 1069 -28.47 2.72 13.63
CA THR A 1069 -27.53 3.71 14.15
C THR A 1069 -26.50 3.03 15.05
N LYS A 1070 -25.22 3.25 14.76
CA LYS A 1070 -24.10 2.86 15.60
C LYS A 1070 -23.26 4.07 15.97
N ALA A 1071 -22.96 4.23 17.25
CA ALA A 1071 -22.14 5.33 17.76
C ALA A 1071 -21.09 4.81 18.75
N MET A 1072 -19.82 5.13 18.49
CA MET A 1072 -18.68 4.63 19.24
C MET A 1072 -17.87 5.79 19.78
N LEU A 1073 -17.58 5.75 21.08
CA LEU A 1073 -16.90 6.80 21.83
C LEU A 1073 -15.53 6.30 22.30
N TYR A 1074 -14.48 6.90 21.77
CA TYR A 1074 -13.11 6.48 21.94
C TYR A 1074 -12.40 7.41 22.92
N ARG A 1075 -11.76 6.84 23.94
CA ARG A 1075 -11.02 7.57 24.98
C ARG A 1075 -9.59 7.04 25.08
N PRO A 1076 -8.60 7.76 24.52
CA PRO A 1076 -7.19 7.36 24.59
C PRO A 1076 -6.70 7.21 26.03
N VAL A 1077 -7.10 8.15 26.90
CA VAL A 1077 -6.72 8.20 28.32
C VAL A 1077 -7.97 8.24 29.19
N ALA A 1078 -8.19 7.21 30.01
CA ALA A 1078 -9.35 7.08 30.89
C ALA A 1078 -8.97 6.48 32.26
N ASP A 1079 -9.80 6.71 33.29
CA ASP A 1079 -9.56 6.11 34.60
C ASP A 1079 -9.73 4.58 34.54
N PRO A 1080 -8.88 3.79 35.22
CA PRO A 1080 -8.99 2.33 35.22
C PRO A 1080 -10.32 1.87 35.84
N ASP A 1081 -11.18 1.23 35.05
CA ASP A 1081 -12.49 0.72 35.48
C ASP A 1081 -12.58 -0.83 35.46
N GLY A 1082 -11.46 -1.49 35.17
CA GLY A 1082 -11.35 -2.96 35.12
C GLY A 1082 -11.56 -3.56 33.72
N LEU A 1083 -11.84 -2.75 32.69
CA LEU A 1083 -11.83 -3.20 31.29
C LEU A 1083 -10.40 -3.16 30.72
N ALA A 1084 -10.10 -4.09 29.80
CA ALA A 1084 -8.82 -4.13 29.12
C ALA A 1084 -8.74 -3.02 28.05
N PRO A 1085 -7.61 -2.29 27.92
CA PRO A 1085 -7.41 -1.31 26.87
C PRO A 1085 -7.57 -1.91 25.46
N VAL A 1086 -8.15 -1.14 24.54
CA VAL A 1086 -8.25 -1.52 23.13
C VAL A 1086 -6.97 -1.08 22.42
N THR A 1087 -6.37 -1.99 21.67
CA THR A 1087 -5.09 -1.77 20.99
C THR A 1087 -5.29 -1.77 19.48
N TYR A 1088 -4.66 -0.80 18.80
CA TYR A 1088 -4.60 -0.71 17.35
C TYR A 1088 -3.13 -0.83 16.92
N GLY A 1089 -2.79 -1.84 16.12
CA GLY A 1089 -1.42 -2.14 15.71
C GLY A 1089 -1.23 -2.17 14.19
N SER A 1090 -0.03 -1.75 13.74
CA SER A 1090 0.52 -1.97 12.41
C SER A 1090 2.00 -2.40 12.54
N PRO A 1091 2.66 -2.93 11.49
CA PRO A 1091 4.07 -3.34 11.56
C PRO A 1091 5.04 -2.23 12.02
N LEU A 1092 4.61 -0.96 11.90
CA LEU A 1092 5.41 0.22 12.22
C LEU A 1092 5.17 0.74 13.65
N ARG A 1093 3.95 0.60 14.19
CA ARG A 1093 3.58 1.15 15.52
C ARG A 1093 2.29 0.57 16.07
N THR A 1094 2.13 0.67 17.39
CA THR A 1094 0.92 0.30 18.12
C THR A 1094 0.47 1.46 19.00
N ILE A 1095 -0.83 1.76 19.02
CA ILE A 1095 -1.43 2.74 19.93
C ILE A 1095 -2.54 2.11 20.78
N HIS A 1096 -2.77 2.69 21.95
CA HIS A 1096 -3.73 2.17 22.93
C HIS A 1096 -4.80 3.20 23.23
N PHE A 1097 -6.02 2.71 23.41
CA PHE A 1097 -7.12 3.45 23.97
C PHE A 1097 -7.51 2.76 25.27
N ASP A 1098 -7.40 3.48 26.39
CA ASP A 1098 -7.79 2.95 27.69
C ASP A 1098 -9.25 2.49 27.70
N ARG A 1099 -10.12 3.14 26.91
CA ARG A 1099 -11.54 2.80 26.83
C ARG A 1099 -12.19 3.12 25.49
N VAL A 1100 -13.09 2.23 25.04
CA VAL A 1100 -13.95 2.43 23.86
C VAL A 1100 -15.37 1.98 24.21
N ASP A 1101 -16.33 2.90 24.17
CA ASP A 1101 -17.72 2.67 24.57
C ASP A 1101 -18.67 2.65 23.36
N GLU A 1102 -19.61 1.69 23.36
CA GLU A 1102 -20.74 1.66 22.43
C GLU A 1102 -21.91 2.47 23.03
N VAL A 1103 -22.23 3.62 22.42
CA VAL A 1103 -23.17 4.62 22.96
C VAL A 1103 -24.40 4.83 22.08
N SER A 1104 -24.69 3.93 21.15
CA SER A 1104 -25.78 4.07 20.15
C SER A 1104 -27.14 4.30 20.79
N GLY A 1105 -27.43 3.61 21.91
CA GLY A 1105 -28.68 3.79 22.66
C GLY A 1105 -28.85 5.17 23.30
N LYS A 1106 -27.85 6.05 23.20
CA LYS A 1106 -27.86 7.43 23.68
C LYS A 1106 -27.83 8.46 22.55
N VAL A 1107 -27.71 8.03 21.29
CA VAL A 1107 -27.55 8.91 20.13
C VAL A 1107 -28.75 8.81 19.22
N ASP A 1108 -29.37 9.95 18.92
CA ASP A 1108 -30.49 10.03 17.99
C ASP A 1108 -30.01 10.55 16.64
N VAL A 1109 -30.38 9.87 15.55
CA VAL A 1109 -30.02 10.26 14.17
C VAL A 1109 -31.27 10.40 13.31
N SER A 1110 -31.40 11.53 12.62
CA SER A 1110 -32.43 11.75 11.60
C SER A 1110 -31.80 12.21 10.28
N ILE A 1111 -32.38 11.77 9.17
CA ILE A 1111 -31.87 12.02 7.82
C ILE A 1111 -32.98 12.68 7.02
N VAL A 1112 -32.72 13.88 6.50
CA VAL A 1112 -33.65 14.64 5.66
C VAL A 1112 -33.04 14.77 4.27
N ARG A 1113 -33.73 14.25 3.25
CA ARG A 1113 -33.33 14.42 1.85
C ARG A 1113 -34.00 15.68 1.31
N GLN A 1114 -33.22 16.55 0.69
CA GLN A 1114 -33.65 17.83 0.14
C GLN A 1114 -33.19 17.95 -1.30
N GLN A 1115 -33.94 18.68 -2.13
CA GLN A 1115 -33.46 19.08 -3.46
C GLN A 1115 -32.99 20.52 -3.38
N ASN A 1116 -31.75 20.76 -3.79
CA ASN A 1116 -31.23 22.12 -3.89
C ASN A 1116 -31.71 22.81 -5.18
N ALA A 1117 -31.45 24.12 -5.31
CA ALA A 1117 -31.90 24.93 -6.44
C ALA A 1117 -31.35 24.47 -7.81
N SER A 1118 -30.30 23.63 -7.83
CA SER A 1118 -29.72 23.04 -9.04
C SER A 1118 -30.35 21.69 -9.43
N GLY A 1119 -31.30 21.17 -8.64
CA GLY A 1119 -31.97 19.89 -8.87
C GLY A 1119 -31.24 18.67 -8.27
N GLN A 1120 -30.10 18.88 -7.60
CA GLN A 1120 -29.31 17.85 -6.93
C GLN A 1120 -29.94 17.47 -5.57
N GLN A 1121 -29.82 16.19 -5.20
CA GLN A 1121 -30.24 15.72 -3.88
C GLN A 1121 -29.13 15.99 -2.86
N ASP A 1122 -29.34 16.98 -2.00
CA ASP A 1122 -28.53 17.17 -0.81
C ASP A 1122 -29.18 16.42 0.36
N VAL A 1123 -28.35 15.86 1.22
CA VAL A 1123 -28.80 15.12 2.40
C VAL A 1123 -28.32 15.84 3.65
N LEU A 1124 -29.28 16.14 4.54
CA LEU A 1124 -29.05 16.70 5.86
C LEU A 1124 -29.13 15.59 6.90
N TYR A 1125 -28.00 15.31 7.56
CA TYR A 1125 -27.92 14.44 8.72
C TYR A 1125 -27.99 15.27 9.99
N LYS A 1126 -28.92 14.96 10.89
CA LYS A 1126 -29.00 15.57 12.23
C LYS A 1126 -28.74 14.51 13.29
N VAL A 1127 -27.77 14.76 14.16
CA VAL A 1127 -27.41 13.91 15.29
C VAL A 1127 -27.66 14.66 16.59
N SER A 1128 -28.11 13.96 17.63
CA SER A 1128 -28.23 14.51 18.99
C SER A 1128 -27.59 13.58 20.02
N VAL A 1129 -26.72 14.13 20.87
CA VAL A 1129 -25.91 13.40 21.86
C VAL A 1129 -26.00 14.09 23.23
N PRO A 1130 -26.30 13.38 24.33
CA PRO A 1130 -26.30 13.98 25.67
C PRO A 1130 -24.91 14.49 26.07
N LEU A 1131 -24.84 15.67 26.69
CA LEU A 1131 -23.58 16.25 27.17
C LEU A 1131 -22.90 15.39 28.24
N SER A 1132 -23.70 14.66 29.03
CA SER A 1132 -23.21 13.71 30.03
C SER A 1132 -22.47 12.52 29.43
N VAL A 1133 -22.79 12.11 28.19
CA VAL A 1133 -22.07 11.04 27.47
C VAL A 1133 -20.67 11.50 27.08
N LEU A 1134 -20.53 12.78 26.71
CA LEU A 1134 -19.29 13.41 26.27
C LEU A 1134 -18.45 14.02 27.41
N GLY A 1135 -18.94 13.97 28.65
CA GLY A 1135 -18.33 14.72 29.76
C GLY A 1135 -18.20 16.23 29.49
N LEU A 1136 -19.00 16.78 28.58
CA LEU A 1136 -18.84 18.13 28.04
C LEU A 1136 -19.56 19.15 28.92
N ASN A 1137 -18.80 20.13 29.43
CA ASN A 1137 -19.34 21.28 30.15
C ASN A 1137 -19.38 22.53 29.26
N ALA A 1138 -20.48 22.65 28.52
CA ALA A 1138 -20.76 23.71 27.54
C ALA A 1138 -21.35 24.97 28.21
N ALA A 1139 -20.52 25.74 28.90
CA ALA A 1139 -20.91 27.05 29.44
C ALA A 1139 -20.51 28.19 28.48
N ALA A 1140 -21.37 29.21 28.34
CA ALA A 1140 -21.11 30.37 27.51
C ALA A 1140 -19.78 31.06 27.89
N GLY A 1141 -19.04 31.52 26.88
CA GLY A 1141 -17.72 32.11 27.01
C GLY A 1141 -16.56 31.10 27.12
N ARG A 1142 -16.84 29.80 27.23
CA ARG A 1142 -15.80 28.77 27.17
C ARG A 1142 -15.36 28.52 25.73
N THR A 1143 -14.08 28.19 25.58
CA THR A 1143 -13.51 27.74 24.32
C THR A 1143 -12.79 26.42 24.56
N LEU A 1144 -13.17 25.38 23.83
CA LEU A 1144 -12.54 24.06 23.90
C LEU A 1144 -11.86 23.74 22.58
N SER A 1145 -10.85 22.88 22.63
CA SER A 1145 -10.24 22.32 21.42
C SER A 1145 -11.14 21.22 20.87
N GLY A 1146 -11.34 21.18 19.56
CA GLY A 1146 -12.17 20.17 18.93
C GLY A 1146 -12.21 20.29 17.42
N ASP A 1147 -12.71 19.25 16.78
CA ASP A 1147 -12.86 19.19 15.34
C ASP A 1147 -14.09 18.36 14.95
N ILE A 1148 -14.63 18.63 13.76
CA ILE A 1148 -15.79 17.94 13.23
C ILE A 1148 -15.50 17.58 11.78
N GLY A 1149 -15.84 16.35 11.41
CA GLY A 1149 -15.59 15.85 10.08
C GLY A 1149 -16.56 14.76 9.66
N VAL A 1150 -16.31 14.27 8.45
CA VAL A 1150 -17.01 13.15 7.85
C VAL A 1150 -16.00 12.09 7.43
N LEU A 1151 -16.42 10.84 7.57
CA LEU A 1151 -15.76 9.67 7.02
C LEU A 1151 -16.55 9.29 5.77
N ARG A 1152 -15.89 9.22 4.63
CA ARG A 1152 -16.50 8.72 3.39
C ARG A 1152 -15.92 7.34 3.10
N GLY A 1153 -16.80 6.38 2.88
CA GLY A 1153 -16.42 5.00 2.60
C GLY A 1153 -17.39 4.36 1.62
N ASN A 1154 -16.99 3.19 1.11
CA ASN A 1154 -17.78 2.39 0.16
C ASN A 1154 -18.72 1.39 0.87
N GLY A 1155 -19.08 1.68 2.13
CA GLY A 1155 -19.89 0.80 2.96
C GLY A 1155 -19.12 -0.30 3.69
N PHE A 1156 -17.85 -0.58 3.37
CA PHE A 1156 -17.06 -1.58 4.11
C PHE A 1156 -15.64 -1.14 4.46
N GLN A 1157 -15.14 -0.07 3.84
CA GLN A 1157 -13.85 0.56 4.19
C GLN A 1157 -14.00 2.08 4.15
N THR A 1158 -13.35 2.76 5.10
CA THR A 1158 -13.20 4.22 5.05
C THR A 1158 -12.16 4.57 4.00
N LEU A 1159 -12.57 5.33 2.98
CA LEU A 1159 -11.69 5.75 1.88
C LEU A 1159 -11.13 7.14 2.12
N GLN A 1160 -11.87 8.02 2.79
CA GLN A 1160 -11.47 9.40 3.03
C GLN A 1160 -11.94 9.88 4.40
N ARG A 1161 -11.08 10.67 5.05
CA ARG A 1161 -11.41 11.44 6.25
C ARG A 1161 -11.30 12.92 5.91
N ALA A 1162 -12.38 13.67 6.11
CA ALA A 1162 -12.38 15.11 5.86
C ALA A 1162 -12.86 15.84 7.11
N TYR A 1163 -12.04 16.76 7.62
CA TYR A 1163 -12.33 17.53 8.84
C TYR A 1163 -12.35 19.02 8.54
N TRP A 1164 -13.06 19.78 9.37
CA TRP A 1164 -13.11 21.24 9.28
C TRP A 1164 -11.74 21.88 9.50
N SER A 1165 -11.03 21.51 10.58
CA SER A 1165 -9.76 22.15 10.97
C SER A 1165 -8.53 21.28 10.72
N ASN A 1166 -8.54 20.01 11.13
CA ASN A 1166 -7.43 19.08 10.99
C ASN A 1166 -7.36 18.52 9.57
N LYS A 1167 -6.85 19.34 8.64
CA LYS A 1167 -6.66 18.95 7.24
C LYS A 1167 -5.54 17.90 7.04
N ALA A 1168 -4.74 17.60 8.07
CA ALA A 1168 -3.69 16.57 8.01
C ALA A 1168 -4.11 15.20 8.56
N GLY A 1169 -5.29 15.08 9.20
CA GLY A 1169 -5.84 13.83 9.74
C GLY A 1169 -6.42 12.86 8.68
N GLY A 1170 -6.06 13.03 7.41
CA GLY A 1170 -6.63 12.32 6.25
C GLY A 1170 -6.19 10.86 6.07
N LEU A 1171 -5.37 10.33 6.98
CA LEU A 1171 -4.74 9.02 6.90
C LEU A 1171 -5.78 7.89 6.81
N VAL A 1172 -5.59 6.97 5.86
CA VAL A 1172 -6.37 5.74 5.66
C VAL A 1172 -5.41 4.58 5.38
N SER A 1173 -5.84 3.35 5.66
CA SER A 1173 -5.07 2.10 5.51
C SER A 1173 -3.93 1.88 6.52
N ASP A 1174 -3.71 2.77 7.48
CA ASP A 1174 -2.87 2.54 8.69
C ASP A 1174 -3.75 2.57 9.93
N LEU A 1175 -4.14 1.39 10.44
CA LEU A 1175 -5.12 1.30 11.52
C LEU A 1175 -4.76 2.09 12.79
N PRO A 1176 -3.50 2.09 13.29
CA PRO A 1176 -3.08 2.98 14.38
C PRO A 1176 -3.27 4.45 14.05
N GLY A 1177 -2.82 4.92 12.89
CA GLY A 1177 -2.94 6.33 12.55
C GLY A 1177 -4.35 6.78 12.20
N GLU A 1178 -5.20 5.86 11.74
CA GLU A 1178 -6.63 6.09 11.57
C GLU A 1178 -7.36 6.29 12.90
N ALA A 1179 -6.89 5.67 13.99
CA ALA A 1179 -7.45 5.83 15.33
C ALA A 1179 -6.90 7.06 16.07
N GLU A 1180 -5.63 7.42 15.83
CA GLU A 1180 -4.87 8.43 16.56
C GLU A 1180 -5.58 9.80 16.62
N LEU A 1181 -5.52 10.44 17.80
CA LEU A 1181 -5.99 11.82 18.00
C LEU A 1181 -4.78 12.76 18.02
N THR A 1182 -4.86 13.84 17.25
CA THR A 1182 -3.82 14.88 17.14
C THR A 1182 -4.37 16.26 17.58
N PRO A 1183 -4.49 16.54 18.88
CA PRO A 1183 -5.19 17.73 19.38
C PRO A 1183 -4.58 19.06 18.94
N ASN A 1184 -3.28 19.10 18.66
CA ASN A 1184 -2.58 20.28 18.17
C ASN A 1184 -3.04 20.74 16.77
N LEU A 1185 -3.80 19.91 16.05
CA LEU A 1185 -4.35 20.23 14.73
C LEU A 1185 -5.85 20.55 14.76
N TRP A 1186 -6.49 20.41 15.94
CA TRP A 1186 -7.90 20.72 16.12
C TRP A 1186 -8.17 22.23 16.09
N GLY A 1187 -9.41 22.57 15.74
CA GLY A 1187 -9.91 23.94 15.82
C GLY A 1187 -10.32 24.30 17.25
N LYS A 1188 -11.06 25.39 17.38
CA LYS A 1188 -11.62 25.86 18.65
C LYS A 1188 -13.14 25.92 18.57
N PHE A 1189 -13.83 25.27 19.49
CA PHE A 1189 -15.26 25.41 19.69
C PHE A 1189 -15.50 26.47 20.75
N ARG A 1190 -16.08 27.61 20.37
CA ARG A 1190 -16.42 28.70 21.29
C ARG A 1190 -17.90 28.67 21.59
N PHE A 1191 -18.26 28.44 22.85
CA PHE A 1191 -19.65 28.37 23.27
C PHE A 1191 -20.20 29.76 23.52
N VAL A 1192 -21.30 30.12 22.87
CA VAL A 1192 -21.89 31.47 22.92
C VAL A 1192 -23.38 31.39 23.21
N ASP A 1193 -23.92 32.35 23.96
CA ASP A 1193 -25.36 32.40 24.21
C ASP A 1193 -26.10 32.88 22.97
N ALA A 1194 -27.25 32.26 22.65
CA ALA A 1194 -28.10 32.70 21.55
C ALA A 1194 -28.58 34.17 21.68
N ALA A 1195 -28.51 34.76 22.88
CA ALA A 1195 -28.84 36.17 23.12
C ALA A 1195 -27.67 37.15 22.84
N SER A 1196 -26.49 36.64 22.51
CA SER A 1196 -25.25 37.41 22.28
C SER A 1196 -24.82 37.49 20.81
N GLN A 1197 -25.54 36.80 19.93
CA GLN A 1197 -25.48 36.92 18.46
C GLN A 1197 -26.70 37.69 17.98
#